data_AF-S7J6T8-F1
#
_entry.id   AF-S7J6T8-F1
#
_cell.length_a   1.000
_cell.length_b   1.000
_cell.length_c   1.000
_cell.angle_alpha   90.00
_cell.angle_beta   90.00
_cell.angle_gamma   90.00
#
_symmetry.space_group_name_H-M   'P 1'
#
loop_
_entity.id
_entity.type
_entity.pdbx_description
1 polymer ?
#
loop_
_entity_poly.entity_id
_entity_poly.type
_entity_poly.pdbx_seq_one_letter_code
_entity_poly.pdbx_strand_id
1 'polypeptide(L)'
;MFNANPADYNNAYNEYWSSPDRIGETSGDLKKISNQIIETCGYGKVLDIGCGEGKLVAELVNSGVDAFGLDISEVVIERANSRLNGRFKQGSILDLPFQDNHFDTVVSTDCMEHLTPDDVPAALKEICRVTGKYVFLQIATTQDRDGHWHLTVEGREWWETKCLEAGFRKHPGYYRLNAYEALNQEPWQIYVLLEKIPQQAIRKYSMEELNKQRILHMDMLREVGRRGDAHCIRYHKAAEYVRPGDTVLDLACGLGYGSHIIYHNSHAKRVIGMDLSESGIEYAQQNYQVDGHVEFSLADAQNIENLPDNSVDFITTFETIEHLPEPKKYLAELERVLKPSGRMLICAPNNWADETGEDPNPHHFHVYTWERLKEECGTHFILEKGFVQTAGGAMKCHHSPRAWHEVPVEGFDCEAEWILLLCMKDPMKGHSLSYTETQWELPKSEDFNVVNFARDYENPWIVRGTVTRGQRLLNQDLLVSKQLEILSTTTSDSVDYAASLCGYIYSIIENEEYVKSSIVDSISKKIDEYLDLQKNTPHHIRWNVSIAYAAALLYKHLGEINKSLEYFKLTTKFDVTEFSPLLGNRTVDAYFEMAKLHLSINENDKAKVNLEAIIQEVTRLSQSNWLNIVGTSESPFPFGMPEMSQLLDKGAKAAYMLNNFDSIDARPELIATEAKGYFERIISNHELVISEQNDSLKNLYAEVERLNRDNNVYITEIQRLNKVNDNLSKIDSRMRQSLVYRGLRYVYRRAKVILR
;
A
#
# COMPACT_ATOMS: atom_id res chain seq x y z
N MET A 1 -16.49 47.07 -7.58
CA MET A 1 -15.21 47.17 -8.31
C MET A 1 -14.23 47.94 -7.45
N PHE A 2 -13.64 47.28 -6.44
CA PHE A 2 -12.36 47.71 -5.89
C PHE A 2 -11.31 47.04 -6.79
N ASN A 3 -10.68 47.81 -7.67
CA ASN A 3 -9.47 47.38 -8.35
C ASN A 3 -8.37 47.37 -7.30
N ALA A 4 -8.25 46.29 -6.53
CA ALA A 4 -7.00 45.98 -5.88
C ALA A 4 -5.99 45.77 -7.01
N ASN A 5 -4.96 46.61 -7.05
CA ASN A 5 -3.83 46.39 -7.94
C ASN A 5 -3.16 45.09 -7.47
N PRO A 6 -3.06 44.02 -8.29
CA PRO A 6 -2.46 42.75 -7.88
C PRO A 6 -1.00 42.84 -7.41
N ALA A 7 -0.37 44.01 -7.53
CA ALA A 7 1.03 44.26 -7.21
C ALA A 7 1.35 44.51 -5.71
N ASP A 8 0.37 44.46 -4.79
CA ASP A 8 0.61 44.76 -3.37
C ASP A 8 0.01 43.72 -2.40
N TYR A 9 0.47 42.48 -2.53
CA TYR A 9 0.09 41.37 -1.65
C TYR A 9 0.31 41.67 -0.16
N ASN A 10 1.36 42.40 0.21
CA ASN A 10 1.68 42.70 1.60
C ASN A 10 0.57 43.54 2.26
N ASN A 11 0.15 44.63 1.62
CA ASN A 11 -0.91 45.47 2.16
C ASN A 11 -2.26 44.73 2.21
N ALA A 12 -2.59 43.97 1.17
CA ALA A 12 -3.82 43.19 1.12
C ALA A 12 -3.89 42.15 2.26
N TYR A 13 -2.80 41.43 2.53
CA TYR A 13 -2.75 40.42 3.59
C TYR A 13 -2.57 41.00 5.00
N ASN A 14 -1.94 42.17 5.14
CA ASN A 14 -1.97 42.91 6.40
C ASN A 14 -3.40 43.30 6.76
N GLU A 15 -4.20 43.78 5.80
CA GLU A 15 -5.62 44.10 6.00
C GLU A 15 -6.44 42.85 6.33
N TYR A 16 -6.29 41.78 5.53
CA TYR A 16 -6.95 40.50 5.76
C TYR A 16 -6.72 39.97 7.18
N TRP A 17 -5.45 39.84 7.58
CA TRP A 17 -5.12 39.28 8.89
C TRP A 17 -5.50 40.20 10.04
N SER A 18 -5.56 41.52 9.83
CA SER A 18 -6.00 42.48 10.85
C SER A 18 -7.49 42.39 11.17
N SER A 19 -8.28 41.74 10.31
CA SER A 19 -9.71 41.58 10.53
C SER A 19 -10.01 40.59 11.67
N PRO A 20 -10.85 40.94 12.66
CA PRO A 20 -11.11 40.10 13.84
C PRO A 20 -11.70 38.72 13.53
N ASP A 21 -12.42 38.58 12.43
CA ASP A 21 -13.03 37.32 11.98
C ASP A 21 -12.02 36.34 11.37
N ARG A 22 -10.80 36.79 11.06
CA ARG A 22 -9.70 35.95 10.54
C ARG A 22 -8.78 35.39 11.62
N ILE A 23 -8.96 35.80 12.88
CA ILE A 23 -8.15 35.30 13.99
C ILE A 23 -8.47 33.82 14.23
N GLY A 24 -7.43 33.00 14.24
CA GLY A 24 -7.54 31.57 14.51
C GLY A 24 -8.07 30.74 13.33
N GLU A 25 -8.15 31.28 12.10
CA GLU A 25 -8.41 30.46 10.92
C GLU A 25 -7.31 29.39 10.70
N THR A 26 -7.68 28.28 10.06
CA THR A 26 -6.79 27.13 9.75
C THR A 26 -7.19 26.45 8.46
N SER A 27 -6.18 26.03 7.71
CA SER A 27 -6.28 25.07 6.61
C SER A 27 -6.50 23.65 7.13
N GLY A 28 -7.77 23.23 7.19
CA GLY A 28 -8.16 21.83 7.37
C GLY A 28 -7.67 21.15 8.66
N ASP A 29 -7.52 19.83 8.59
CA ASP A 29 -7.06 18.98 9.69
C ASP A 29 -5.53 18.96 9.73
N LEU A 30 -4.95 19.81 10.59
CA LEU A 30 -3.50 20.00 10.71
C LEU A 30 -2.76 18.71 11.09
N LYS A 31 -3.36 17.85 11.92
CA LYS A 31 -2.72 16.60 12.34
C LYS A 31 -2.63 15.64 11.16
N LYS A 32 -3.71 15.55 10.38
CA LYS A 32 -3.72 14.76 9.14
C LYS A 32 -2.68 15.28 8.15
N ILE A 33 -2.62 16.59 7.92
CA ILE A 33 -1.67 17.20 6.98
C ILE A 33 -0.22 16.99 7.45
N SER A 34 0.07 17.22 8.73
CA SER A 34 1.39 16.96 9.32
C SER A 34 1.84 15.52 9.12
N ASN A 35 0.96 14.54 9.41
CA ASN A 35 1.26 13.13 9.18
C ASN A 35 1.51 12.83 7.71
N GLN A 36 0.70 13.37 6.80
CA GLN A 36 0.89 13.18 5.36
C GLN A 36 2.23 13.75 4.88
N ILE A 37 2.64 14.92 5.38
CA ILE A 37 3.96 15.51 5.08
C ILE A 37 5.08 14.60 5.59
N ILE A 38 5.00 14.13 6.85
CA ILE A 38 6.04 13.29 7.45
C ILE A 38 6.14 11.92 6.76
N GLU A 39 5.01 11.29 6.44
CA GLU A 39 4.96 9.96 5.80
C GLU A 39 5.44 9.99 4.34
N THR A 40 5.34 11.15 3.66
CA THR A 40 5.70 11.28 2.24
C THR A 40 7.06 11.94 2.03
N CYS A 41 7.36 13.01 2.77
CA CYS A 41 8.58 13.81 2.64
C CYS A 41 9.64 13.48 3.71
N GLY A 42 9.26 12.78 4.80
CA GLY A 42 10.14 12.43 5.90
C GLY A 42 10.32 13.54 6.94
N TYR A 43 11.17 13.27 7.93
CA TYR A 43 11.69 14.27 8.86
C TYR A 43 12.78 15.12 8.18
N GLY A 44 13.00 16.32 8.69
CA GLY A 44 14.04 17.22 8.20
C GLY A 44 13.72 18.67 8.52
N LYS A 45 14.40 19.58 7.84
CA LYS A 45 14.12 21.00 7.92
C LYS A 45 13.02 21.37 6.94
N VAL A 46 11.91 21.92 7.46
CA VAL A 46 10.71 22.21 6.67
C VAL A 46 10.38 23.70 6.68
N LEU A 47 10.04 24.25 5.53
CA LEU A 47 9.48 25.60 5.41
C LEU A 47 8.01 25.53 5.02
N ASP A 48 7.14 26.12 5.82
CA ASP A 48 5.74 26.36 5.50
C ASP A 48 5.59 27.78 4.92
N ILE A 49 5.21 27.90 3.65
CA ILE A 49 5.01 29.18 2.96
C ILE A 49 3.51 29.52 2.94
N GLY A 50 3.20 30.74 3.37
CA GLY A 50 1.83 31.14 3.69
C GLY A 50 1.40 30.60 5.05
N CYS A 51 2.30 30.58 6.03
CA CYS A 51 2.08 29.85 7.29
C CYS A 51 0.95 30.42 8.15
N GLY A 52 0.44 31.63 7.83
CA GLY A 52 -0.56 32.33 8.62
C GLY A 52 -0.12 32.45 10.08
N GLU A 53 -0.98 32.04 11.01
CA GLU A 53 -0.64 32.05 12.44
C GLU A 53 0.37 30.97 12.85
N GLY A 54 0.87 30.14 11.94
CA GLY A 54 1.93 29.17 12.21
C GLY A 54 1.45 27.89 12.91
N LYS A 55 0.19 27.50 12.72
CA LYS A 55 -0.39 26.33 13.38
C LYS A 55 0.13 25.00 12.79
N LEU A 56 0.32 24.92 11.48
CA LEU A 56 0.94 23.75 10.84
C LEU A 56 2.39 23.59 11.29
N VAL A 57 3.16 24.67 11.32
CA VAL A 57 4.53 24.68 11.88
C VAL A 57 4.54 24.17 13.32
N ALA A 58 3.59 24.59 14.16
CA ALA A 58 3.51 24.10 15.54
C ALA A 58 3.22 22.60 15.63
N GLU A 59 2.33 22.07 14.78
CA GLU A 59 2.02 20.64 14.73
C GLU A 59 3.23 19.82 14.24
N LEU A 60 3.94 20.31 13.22
CA LEU A 60 5.17 19.70 12.72
C LEU A 60 6.26 19.69 13.80
N VAL A 61 6.46 20.79 14.54
CA VAL A 61 7.41 20.85 15.66
C VAL A 61 7.02 19.87 16.79
N ASN A 62 5.73 19.79 17.14
CA ASN A 62 5.23 18.83 18.12
C ASN A 62 5.46 17.38 17.68
N SER A 63 5.48 17.14 16.36
CA SER A 63 5.77 15.85 15.74
C SER A 63 7.27 15.58 15.55
N GLY A 64 8.15 16.49 15.99
CA GLY A 64 9.61 16.32 15.94
C GLY A 64 10.31 16.86 14.68
N VAL A 65 9.62 17.62 13.84
CA VAL A 65 10.16 18.21 12.61
C VAL A 65 10.79 19.59 12.90
N ASP A 66 11.93 19.90 12.26
CA ASP A 66 12.56 21.23 12.34
C ASP A 66 11.86 22.21 11.39
N ALA A 67 10.64 22.62 11.75
CA ALA A 67 9.78 23.43 10.90
C ALA A 67 9.93 24.94 11.15
N PHE A 68 9.76 25.72 10.08
CA PHE A 68 9.78 27.18 10.05
C PHE A 68 8.62 27.68 9.19
N GLY A 69 8.15 28.90 9.45
CA GLY A 69 7.08 29.51 8.66
C GLY A 69 7.50 30.83 8.00
N LEU A 70 6.96 31.08 6.82
CA LEU A 70 7.05 32.35 6.12
C LEU A 70 5.66 32.83 5.72
N ASP A 71 5.39 34.10 5.96
CA ASP A 71 4.16 34.78 5.53
C ASP A 71 4.51 36.21 5.12
N ILE A 72 3.73 36.78 4.21
CA ILE A 72 3.96 38.14 3.74
C ILE A 72 3.49 39.19 4.75
N SER A 73 2.51 38.84 5.60
CA SER A 73 1.90 39.75 6.57
C SER A 73 2.72 39.86 7.85
N GLU A 74 3.14 41.07 8.20
CA GLU A 74 3.85 41.32 9.46
C GLU A 74 2.95 41.01 10.67
N VAL A 75 1.66 41.35 10.55
CA VAL A 75 0.66 41.21 11.62
C VAL A 75 0.46 39.74 12.02
N VAL A 76 0.50 38.81 11.06
CA VAL A 76 0.34 37.39 11.35
C VAL A 76 1.64 36.75 11.85
N ILE A 77 2.79 37.23 11.37
CA ILE A 77 4.12 36.79 11.81
C ILE A 77 4.39 37.17 13.27
N GLU A 78 3.99 38.37 13.71
CA GLU A 78 4.05 38.75 15.13
C GLU A 78 3.24 37.79 16.01
N ARG A 79 2.03 37.45 15.57
CA ARG A 79 1.16 36.48 16.26
C ARG A 79 1.76 35.08 16.27
N ALA A 80 2.29 34.61 15.15
CA ALA A 80 2.94 33.31 15.05
C ALA A 80 4.16 33.23 15.99
N ASN A 81 5.02 34.26 16.01
CA ASN A 81 6.17 34.34 16.91
C ASN A 81 5.77 34.45 18.40
N SER A 82 4.59 35.00 18.71
CA SER A 82 4.08 34.95 20.08
C SER A 82 3.78 33.52 20.56
N ARG A 83 3.54 32.59 19.64
CA ARG A 83 3.30 31.16 19.92
C ARG A 83 4.59 30.36 19.91
N LEU A 84 5.40 30.47 18.86
CA LEU A 84 6.71 29.82 18.74
C LEU A 84 7.76 30.84 18.27
N ASN A 85 8.42 31.47 19.23
CA ASN A 85 9.38 32.54 18.96
C ASN A 85 10.60 32.04 18.16
N GLY A 86 11.00 32.80 17.14
CA GLY A 86 12.20 32.54 16.34
C GLY A 86 12.03 31.53 15.21
N ARG A 87 10.79 31.08 14.95
CA ARG A 87 10.45 30.09 13.91
C ARG A 87 9.79 30.72 12.67
N PHE A 88 9.36 31.99 12.75
CA PHE A 88 8.60 32.64 11.70
C PHE A 88 9.30 33.89 11.18
N LYS A 89 9.30 34.06 9.84
CA LYS A 89 9.93 35.18 9.16
C LYS A 89 8.97 35.83 8.18
N GLN A 90 8.89 37.15 8.21
CA GLN A 90 8.17 37.89 7.18
C GLN A 90 8.94 37.84 5.85
N GLY A 91 8.25 37.57 4.75
CA GLY A 91 8.85 37.63 3.42
C GLY A 91 7.84 37.34 2.30
N SER A 92 8.24 37.64 1.06
CA SER A 92 7.43 37.31 -0.12
C SER A 92 7.81 35.95 -0.68
N ILE A 93 6.83 35.16 -1.12
CA ILE A 93 7.08 33.93 -1.88
C ILE A 93 7.79 34.19 -3.22
N LEU A 94 7.71 35.41 -3.74
CA LEU A 94 8.37 35.83 -4.98
C LEU A 94 9.85 36.19 -4.80
N ASP A 95 10.31 36.32 -3.55
CA ASP A 95 11.71 36.62 -3.19
C ASP A 95 11.99 36.03 -1.79
N LEU A 96 12.24 34.72 -1.75
CA LEU A 96 12.37 33.98 -0.50
C LEU A 96 13.70 34.34 0.18
N PRO A 97 13.70 34.85 1.43
CA PRO A 97 14.90 35.38 2.08
C PRO A 97 15.73 34.26 2.74
N PHE A 98 15.98 33.19 1.99
CA PHE A 98 16.70 31.99 2.37
C PHE A 98 17.70 31.59 1.29
N GLN A 99 18.72 30.82 1.68
CA GLN A 99 19.73 30.31 0.76
C GLN A 99 19.19 29.17 -0.10
N ASP A 100 19.89 28.87 -1.18
CA ASP A 100 19.58 27.73 -2.05
C ASP A 100 19.67 26.42 -1.27
N ASN A 101 18.73 25.51 -1.49
CA ASN A 101 18.62 24.22 -0.78
C ASN A 101 18.66 24.34 0.75
N HIS A 102 18.14 25.43 1.33
CA HIS A 102 18.17 25.63 2.78
C HIS A 102 17.25 24.67 3.53
N PHE A 103 16.15 24.24 2.90
CA PHE A 103 15.13 23.36 3.49
C PHE A 103 15.09 22.03 2.75
N ASP A 104 14.93 20.92 3.46
CA ASP A 104 14.78 19.60 2.84
C ASP A 104 13.42 19.50 2.11
N THR A 105 12.38 20.05 2.75
CA THR A 105 11.01 20.07 2.23
C THR A 105 10.43 21.48 2.33
N VAL A 106 9.73 21.91 1.28
CA VAL A 106 8.89 23.11 1.32
C VAL A 106 7.42 22.69 1.26
N VAL A 107 6.62 23.26 2.13
CA VAL A 107 5.18 23.03 2.25
C VAL A 107 4.47 24.35 1.94
N SER A 108 3.33 24.28 1.27
CA SER A 108 2.42 25.41 1.17
C SER A 108 0.99 24.90 1.12
N THR A 109 0.16 25.36 2.06
CA THR A 109 -1.24 24.97 2.18
C THR A 109 -2.14 26.18 2.09
N ASP A 110 -3.08 26.16 1.15
CA ASP A 110 -4.04 27.24 0.89
C ASP A 110 -3.37 28.63 0.76
N CYS A 111 -2.33 28.70 -0.09
CA CYS A 111 -1.53 29.91 -0.30
C CYS A 111 -1.25 30.16 -1.79
N MET A 112 -0.90 29.12 -2.56
CA MET A 112 -0.51 29.26 -3.97
C MET A 112 -1.61 29.85 -4.86
N GLU A 113 -2.87 29.50 -4.61
CA GLU A 113 -4.07 30.00 -5.31
C GLU A 113 -4.32 31.51 -5.12
N HIS A 114 -3.65 32.12 -4.15
CA HIS A 114 -3.75 33.55 -3.87
C HIS A 114 -2.78 34.41 -4.69
N LEU A 115 -1.88 33.78 -5.45
CA LEU A 115 -1.03 34.46 -6.43
C LEU A 115 -1.78 34.65 -7.73
N THR A 116 -1.46 35.72 -8.47
CA THR A 116 -1.91 35.83 -9.86
C THR A 116 -1.29 34.73 -10.72
N PRO A 117 -1.96 34.30 -11.81
CA PRO A 117 -1.42 33.28 -12.71
C PRO A 117 -0.02 33.63 -13.27
N ASP A 118 0.27 34.92 -13.44
CA ASP A 118 1.57 35.41 -13.94
C ASP A 118 2.70 35.33 -12.90
N ASP A 119 2.37 35.39 -11.60
CA ASP A 119 3.32 35.32 -10.50
C ASP A 119 3.65 33.88 -10.08
N VAL A 120 2.75 32.93 -10.32
CA VAL A 120 2.93 31.50 -9.97
C VAL A 120 4.27 30.93 -10.48
N PRO A 121 4.70 31.14 -11.74
CA PRO A 121 5.99 30.67 -12.21
C PRO A 121 7.19 31.25 -11.45
N ALA A 122 7.12 32.50 -10.98
CA ALA A 122 8.20 33.12 -10.20
C ALA A 122 8.26 32.53 -8.78
N ALA A 123 7.11 32.35 -8.14
CA ALA A 123 6.99 31.68 -6.84
C ALA A 123 7.55 30.25 -6.88
N LEU A 124 7.16 29.45 -7.89
CA LEU A 124 7.64 28.07 -8.04
C LEU A 124 9.16 28.00 -8.29
N LYS A 125 9.75 29.00 -8.97
CA LYS A 125 11.21 29.09 -9.13
C LYS A 125 11.90 29.35 -7.79
N GLU A 126 11.36 30.24 -6.96
CA GLU A 126 11.89 30.49 -5.62
C GLU A 126 11.75 29.27 -4.70
N ILE A 127 10.59 28.60 -4.73
CA ILE A 127 10.39 27.31 -4.03
C ILE A 127 11.44 26.29 -4.49
N CYS A 128 11.63 26.14 -5.81
CA CYS A 128 12.63 25.24 -6.38
C CYS A 128 14.04 25.62 -5.94
N ARG A 129 14.36 26.90 -5.83
CA ARG A 129 15.67 27.38 -5.35
C ARG A 129 15.93 26.99 -3.91
N VAL A 130 14.98 27.24 -2.99
CA VAL A 130 15.21 27.03 -1.55
C VAL A 130 14.99 25.59 -1.08
N THR A 131 14.19 24.79 -1.78
CA THR A 131 14.01 23.36 -1.46
C THR A 131 15.20 22.54 -1.93
N GLY A 132 15.63 21.61 -1.09
CA GLY A 132 16.68 20.63 -1.36
C GLY A 132 16.12 19.38 -2.03
N LYS A 133 14.88 18.98 -1.71
CA LYS A 133 14.35 17.68 -2.16
C LYS A 133 12.86 17.68 -2.50
N TYR A 134 11.99 18.00 -1.55
CA TYR A 134 10.55 17.77 -1.71
C TYR A 134 9.72 19.04 -1.64
N VAL A 135 8.56 19.01 -2.28
CA VAL A 135 7.53 20.04 -2.14
C VAL A 135 6.17 19.40 -1.94
N PHE A 136 5.43 19.87 -0.94
CA PHE A 136 4.05 19.48 -0.68
C PHE A 136 3.15 20.69 -0.86
N LEU A 137 2.25 20.65 -1.85
CA LEU A 137 1.27 21.70 -2.09
C LEU A 137 -0.13 21.18 -1.83
N GLN A 138 -0.91 21.94 -1.07
CA GLN A 138 -2.35 21.79 -0.95
C GLN A 138 -3.00 23.07 -1.47
N ILE A 139 -3.81 22.95 -2.51
CA ILE A 139 -4.26 24.09 -3.31
C ILE A 139 -5.77 24.00 -3.53
N ALA A 140 -6.49 25.10 -3.29
CA ALA A 140 -7.89 25.22 -3.69
C ALA A 140 -8.03 25.42 -5.22
N THR A 141 -8.94 24.67 -5.83
CA THR A 141 -9.24 24.72 -7.28
C THR A 141 -10.56 25.43 -7.59
N THR A 142 -11.25 25.88 -6.55
CA THR A 142 -12.52 26.63 -6.66
C THR A 142 -12.37 28.00 -6.04
N GLN A 143 -13.28 28.91 -6.38
CA GLN A 143 -13.31 30.24 -5.79
C GLN A 143 -13.47 30.20 -4.26
N ASP A 144 -12.81 31.10 -3.55
CA ASP A 144 -12.97 31.32 -2.11
C ASP A 144 -14.39 31.77 -1.74
N ARG A 145 -14.71 31.70 -0.44
CA ARG A 145 -15.99 32.11 0.14
C ARG A 145 -16.40 33.53 -0.28
N ASP A 146 -15.45 34.45 -0.36
CA ASP A 146 -15.71 35.87 -0.60
C ASP A 146 -15.59 36.24 -2.08
N GLY A 147 -15.16 35.31 -2.93
CA GLY A 147 -15.02 35.53 -4.37
C GLY A 147 -13.88 36.47 -4.75
N HIS A 148 -12.91 36.69 -3.86
CA HIS A 148 -11.93 37.76 -4.00
C HIS A 148 -10.47 37.32 -3.79
N TRP A 149 -10.23 36.32 -2.95
CA TRP A 149 -8.89 36.01 -2.47
C TRP A 149 -8.18 34.96 -3.32
N HIS A 150 -8.90 34.03 -3.94
CA HIS A 150 -8.30 33.10 -4.89
C HIS A 150 -8.17 33.80 -6.25
N LEU A 151 -6.94 34.19 -6.58
CA LEU A 151 -6.59 34.90 -7.83
C LEU A 151 -6.29 33.91 -8.97
N THR A 152 -5.85 32.69 -8.65
CA THR A 152 -5.65 31.59 -9.59
C THR A 152 -6.64 30.46 -9.26
N VAL A 153 -7.66 30.29 -10.11
CA VAL A 153 -8.67 29.22 -9.98
C VAL A 153 -8.51 28.27 -11.16
N GLU A 154 -7.49 27.42 -11.07
CA GLU A 154 -7.09 26.48 -12.11
C GLU A 154 -7.09 25.04 -11.58
N GLY A 155 -7.31 24.07 -12.47
CA GLY A 155 -7.34 22.64 -12.12
C GLY A 155 -5.94 22.02 -11.97
N ARG A 156 -5.90 20.78 -11.48
CA ARG A 156 -4.69 19.99 -11.23
C ARG A 156 -3.72 19.95 -12.40
N GLU A 157 -4.22 19.74 -13.63
CA GLU A 157 -3.36 19.63 -14.81
C GLU A 157 -2.55 20.92 -15.05
N TRP A 158 -3.15 22.09 -14.82
CA TRP A 158 -2.46 23.37 -14.91
C TRP A 158 -1.38 23.49 -13.83
N TRP A 159 -1.72 23.19 -12.57
CA TRP A 159 -0.79 23.24 -11.45
C TRP A 159 0.40 22.28 -11.61
N GLU A 160 0.12 21.02 -11.96
CA GLU A 160 1.15 20.04 -12.27
C GLU A 160 2.06 20.55 -13.39
N THR A 161 1.49 21.08 -14.49
CA THR A 161 2.27 21.63 -15.61
C THR A 161 3.22 22.72 -15.15
N LYS A 162 2.74 23.70 -14.36
CA LYS A 162 3.59 24.80 -13.86
C LYS A 162 4.69 24.29 -12.93
N CYS A 163 4.41 23.28 -12.12
CA CYS A 163 5.41 22.66 -11.25
C CYS A 163 6.50 21.94 -12.07
N LEU A 164 6.11 21.18 -13.09
CA LEU A 164 7.08 20.49 -13.95
C LEU A 164 7.95 21.49 -14.74
N GLU A 165 7.36 22.59 -15.24
CA GLU A 165 8.08 23.69 -15.89
C GLU A 165 9.11 24.36 -14.97
N ALA A 166 8.84 24.40 -13.66
CA ALA A 166 9.73 24.99 -12.65
C ALA A 166 10.91 24.08 -12.24
N GLY A 167 11.00 22.86 -12.77
CA GLY A 167 12.09 21.92 -12.48
C GLY A 167 11.76 20.82 -11.47
N PHE A 168 10.47 20.55 -11.26
CA PHE A 168 10.01 19.43 -10.45
C PHE A 168 9.61 18.22 -11.29
N ARG A 169 9.51 17.07 -10.64
CA ARG A 169 8.79 15.87 -11.08
C ARG A 169 7.77 15.48 -10.02
N LYS A 170 6.76 14.67 -10.37
CA LYS A 170 5.88 14.02 -9.39
C LYS A 170 6.74 13.20 -8.42
N HIS A 171 6.45 13.30 -7.14
CA HIS A 171 7.12 12.48 -6.13
C HIS A 171 6.78 10.99 -6.33
N PRO A 172 7.69 10.03 -6.08
CA PRO A 172 7.39 8.60 -6.22
C PRO A 172 6.21 8.14 -5.34
N GLY A 173 5.93 8.83 -4.23
CA GLY A 173 4.77 8.62 -3.36
C GLY A 173 3.50 9.38 -3.76
N TYR A 174 3.44 10.02 -4.93
CA TYR A 174 2.30 10.87 -5.36
C TYR A 174 0.94 10.17 -5.23
N TYR A 175 0.88 8.89 -5.62
CA TYR A 175 -0.36 8.11 -5.66
C TYR A 175 -0.79 7.56 -4.28
N ARG A 176 0.04 7.73 -3.23
CA ARG A 176 -0.40 7.49 -1.84
C ARG A 176 -1.39 8.56 -1.37
N LEU A 177 -1.18 9.81 -1.81
CA LEU A 177 -2.06 10.95 -1.51
C LEU A 177 -3.17 11.09 -2.54
N ASN A 178 -2.86 10.80 -3.81
CA ASN A 178 -3.78 10.92 -4.92
C ASN A 178 -4.08 9.54 -5.51
N ALA A 179 -5.01 8.80 -4.90
CA ALA A 179 -5.42 7.49 -5.39
C ALA A 179 -5.84 7.56 -6.88
N TYR A 180 -5.49 6.54 -7.66
CA TYR A 180 -5.61 6.55 -9.12
C TYR A 180 -7.04 6.81 -9.60
N GLU A 181 -8.03 6.19 -8.98
CA GLU A 181 -9.46 6.39 -9.27
C GLU A 181 -9.97 7.77 -8.81
N ALA A 182 -9.39 8.30 -7.73
CA ALA A 182 -9.77 9.63 -7.21
C ALA A 182 -9.38 10.75 -8.18
N LEU A 183 -8.35 10.53 -9.02
CA LEU A 183 -7.94 11.46 -10.08
C LEU A 183 -8.98 11.62 -11.22
N ASN A 184 -10.06 10.84 -11.22
CA ASN A 184 -11.21 11.08 -12.11
C ASN A 184 -12.03 12.31 -11.71
N GLN A 185 -11.85 12.80 -10.48
CA GLN A 185 -12.58 13.94 -9.94
C GLN A 185 -11.62 15.09 -9.65
N GLU A 186 -12.13 16.31 -9.81
CA GLU A 186 -11.44 17.54 -9.43
C GLU A 186 -12.11 18.09 -8.16
N PRO A 187 -11.65 17.68 -6.95
CA PRO A 187 -12.19 18.22 -5.71
C PRO A 187 -11.84 19.70 -5.56
N TRP A 188 -12.56 20.39 -4.68
CA TRP A 188 -12.31 21.81 -4.38
C TRP A 188 -10.90 22.10 -3.84
N GLN A 189 -10.21 21.08 -3.33
CA GLN A 189 -8.84 21.13 -2.86
C GLN A 189 -8.06 19.92 -3.34
N ILE A 190 -6.89 20.16 -3.93
CA ILE A 190 -6.00 19.12 -4.48
C ILE A 190 -4.67 19.09 -3.73
N TYR A 191 -3.99 17.94 -3.82
CA TYR A 191 -2.61 17.77 -3.35
C TYR A 191 -1.68 17.56 -4.53
N VAL A 192 -0.61 18.35 -4.59
CA VAL A 192 0.47 18.20 -5.58
C VAL A 192 1.77 17.92 -4.83
N LEU A 193 2.25 16.69 -4.90
CA LEU A 193 3.46 16.22 -4.22
C LEU A 193 4.61 16.09 -5.22
N LEU A 194 5.73 16.74 -4.93
CA LEU A 194 6.80 16.94 -5.91
C LEU A 194 8.16 16.58 -5.35
N GLU A 195 9.05 16.23 -6.26
CA GLU A 195 10.47 16.05 -6.03
C GLU A 195 11.25 16.99 -6.95
N LYS A 196 12.26 17.65 -6.40
CA LYS A 196 13.18 18.52 -7.15
C LYS A 196 14.08 17.68 -8.04
N ILE A 197 14.17 18.04 -9.33
CA ILE A 197 15.07 17.37 -10.26
C ILE A 197 16.48 17.96 -10.09
N PRO A 198 17.55 17.14 -10.10
CA PRO A 198 18.91 17.63 -10.06
C PRO A 198 19.21 18.64 -11.19
N GLN A 199 19.83 19.78 -10.85
CA GLN A 199 20.07 20.87 -11.82
C GLN A 199 20.90 20.44 -13.03
N GLN A 200 21.83 19.49 -12.85
CA GLN A 200 22.63 18.93 -13.95
C GLN A 200 21.74 18.15 -14.92
N ALA A 201 20.80 17.35 -14.41
CA ALA A 201 19.86 16.59 -15.23
C ALA A 201 18.90 17.52 -15.99
N ILE A 202 18.39 18.59 -15.36
CA ILE A 202 17.55 19.59 -16.06
C ILE A 202 18.29 20.23 -17.24
N ARG A 203 19.59 20.54 -17.07
CA ARG A 203 20.42 21.16 -18.13
C ARG A 203 20.68 20.21 -19.29
N LYS A 204 20.92 18.92 -19.03
CA LYS A 204 21.17 17.92 -20.07
C LYS A 204 19.88 17.45 -20.74
N TYR A 205 18.80 17.31 -19.97
CA TYR A 205 17.51 16.75 -20.39
C TYR A 205 16.36 17.71 -20.08
N SER A 206 16.32 18.78 -20.86
CA SER A 206 15.22 19.76 -20.83
C SER A 206 13.89 19.11 -21.24
N MET A 207 12.77 19.71 -20.83
CA MET A 207 11.45 19.26 -21.28
C MET A 207 11.30 19.32 -22.81
N GLU A 208 11.96 20.27 -23.47
CA GLU A 208 11.96 20.35 -24.94
C GLU A 208 12.60 19.10 -25.56
N GLU A 209 13.72 18.63 -25.00
CA GLU A 209 14.41 17.45 -25.50
C GLU A 209 13.63 16.17 -25.23
N LEU A 210 13.06 16.02 -24.02
CA LEU A 210 12.19 14.88 -23.71
C LEU A 210 10.95 14.85 -24.60
N ASN A 211 10.33 16.00 -24.88
CA ASN A 211 9.18 16.06 -25.77
C ASN A 211 9.50 15.67 -27.22
N LYS A 212 10.71 15.95 -27.72
CA LYS A 212 11.16 15.47 -29.05
C LYS A 212 11.25 13.95 -29.11
N GLN A 213 11.58 13.32 -27.99
CA GLN A 213 11.77 11.87 -27.89
C GLN A 213 10.56 11.14 -27.31
N ARG A 214 9.45 11.85 -27.00
CA ARG A 214 8.27 11.33 -26.29
C ARG A 214 7.69 10.05 -26.87
N ILE A 215 7.74 9.88 -28.19
CA ILE A 215 7.23 8.68 -28.87
C ILE A 215 8.05 7.43 -28.51
N LEU A 216 9.33 7.60 -28.20
CA LEU A 216 10.27 6.52 -27.88
C LEU A 216 10.49 6.40 -26.37
N HIS A 217 10.73 7.51 -25.68
CA HIS A 217 11.07 7.55 -24.26
C HIS A 217 10.51 8.82 -23.59
N MET A 218 9.78 8.66 -22.49
CA MET A 218 9.33 9.76 -21.63
C MET A 218 9.47 9.37 -20.16
N ASP A 219 9.84 10.34 -19.33
CA ASP A 219 9.85 10.18 -17.88
C ASP A 219 8.43 10.49 -17.36
N MET A 220 7.69 9.46 -16.97
CA MET A 220 6.28 9.60 -16.62
C MET A 220 6.06 10.37 -15.30
N LEU A 221 7.09 10.52 -14.46
CA LEU A 221 7.03 11.44 -13.32
C LEU A 221 7.10 12.91 -13.77
N ARG A 222 7.51 13.16 -15.02
CA ARG A 222 7.54 14.47 -15.68
C ARG A 222 6.45 14.62 -16.74
N GLU A 223 5.40 13.80 -16.66
CA GLU A 223 4.23 13.88 -17.54
C GLU A 223 2.94 14.16 -16.75
N VAL A 224 2.14 15.09 -17.27
CA VAL A 224 0.82 15.41 -16.73
C VAL A 224 -0.25 14.55 -17.36
N GLY A 225 -1.32 14.32 -16.60
CA GLY A 225 -2.53 13.69 -17.10
C GLY A 225 -2.52 12.17 -17.11
N ARG A 226 -3.66 11.65 -17.58
CA ARG A 226 -4.12 10.27 -17.35
C ARG A 226 -3.18 9.17 -17.84
N ARG A 227 -2.43 9.38 -18.92
CA ARG A 227 -1.50 8.38 -19.45
C ARG A 227 -0.25 8.25 -18.57
N GLY A 228 0.39 9.38 -18.23
CA GLY A 228 1.49 9.39 -17.25
C GLY A 228 1.08 8.76 -15.91
N ASP A 229 -0.13 9.09 -15.44
CA ASP A 229 -0.68 8.49 -14.22
C ASP A 229 -0.81 6.96 -14.32
N ALA A 230 -1.29 6.45 -15.46
CA ALA A 230 -1.48 5.02 -15.70
C ALA A 230 -0.16 4.22 -15.72
N HIS A 231 0.92 4.81 -16.23
CA HIS A 231 2.25 4.19 -16.17
C HIS A 231 2.77 4.14 -14.72
N CYS A 232 2.67 5.25 -13.99
CA CYS A 232 3.23 5.32 -12.64
C CYS A 232 2.50 4.40 -11.66
N ILE A 233 1.16 4.29 -11.76
CA ILE A 233 0.39 3.44 -10.84
C ILE A 233 0.72 1.95 -11.02
N ARG A 234 1.10 1.49 -12.23
CA ARG A 234 1.54 0.09 -12.43
C ARG A 234 2.77 -0.24 -11.58
N TYR A 235 3.75 0.66 -11.54
CA TYR A 235 4.94 0.51 -10.68
C TYR A 235 4.60 0.62 -9.20
N HIS A 236 3.70 1.54 -8.83
CA HIS A 236 3.23 1.66 -7.46
C HIS A 236 2.54 0.37 -6.99
N LYS A 237 1.73 -0.24 -7.85
CA LYS A 237 1.06 -1.52 -7.60
C LYS A 237 2.02 -2.71 -7.58
N ALA A 238 3.06 -2.71 -8.41
CA ALA A 238 4.12 -3.70 -8.31
C ALA A 238 4.84 -3.66 -6.96
N ALA A 239 5.11 -2.46 -6.44
CA ALA A 239 5.79 -2.27 -5.18
C ALA A 239 5.06 -2.92 -3.98
N GLU A 240 3.73 -3.06 -4.05
CA GLU A 240 2.91 -3.76 -3.04
C GLU A 240 3.24 -5.28 -2.95
N TYR A 241 3.85 -5.86 -3.99
CA TYR A 241 4.21 -7.29 -4.07
C TYR A 241 5.70 -7.57 -3.86
N VAL A 242 6.52 -6.52 -3.74
CA VAL A 242 7.95 -6.64 -3.41
C VAL A 242 8.09 -6.94 -1.93
N ARG A 243 8.75 -8.05 -1.60
CA ARG A 243 8.94 -8.49 -0.22
C ARG A 243 10.14 -7.76 0.40
N PRO A 244 10.19 -7.61 1.74
CA PRO A 244 11.34 -7.01 2.40
C PRO A 244 12.64 -7.76 2.06
N GLY A 245 13.66 -7.02 1.65
CA GLY A 245 14.97 -7.57 1.31
C GLY A 245 15.12 -8.09 -0.12
N ASP A 246 14.06 -8.02 -0.95
CA ASP A 246 14.10 -8.48 -2.34
C ASP A 246 15.11 -7.68 -3.17
N THR A 247 15.81 -8.39 -4.07
CA THR A 247 16.43 -7.77 -5.25
C THR A 247 15.41 -7.71 -6.37
N VAL A 248 15.10 -6.51 -6.82
CA VAL A 248 14.14 -6.26 -7.90
C VAL A 248 14.88 -6.04 -9.22
N LEU A 249 14.41 -6.65 -10.30
CA LEU A 249 14.79 -6.31 -11.68
C LEU A 249 13.64 -5.56 -12.35
N ASP A 250 13.92 -4.36 -12.82
CA ASP A 250 13.05 -3.59 -13.71
C ASP A 250 13.56 -3.74 -15.13
N LEU A 251 12.96 -4.65 -15.91
CA LEU A 251 13.43 -5.01 -17.24
C LEU A 251 12.64 -4.25 -18.31
N ALA A 252 13.37 -3.62 -19.23
CA ALA A 252 12.92 -2.52 -20.07
C ALA A 252 12.52 -1.28 -19.25
N CYS A 253 13.41 -0.86 -18.34
CA CYS A 253 13.17 0.24 -17.41
C CYS A 253 13.08 1.64 -18.07
N GLY A 254 13.43 1.75 -19.35
CA GLY A 254 13.42 3.00 -20.11
C GLY A 254 14.27 4.09 -19.45
N LEU A 255 13.62 5.15 -18.97
CA LEU A 255 14.25 6.29 -18.31
C LEU A 255 14.40 6.11 -16.78
N GLY A 256 14.06 4.95 -16.22
CA GLY A 256 14.31 4.58 -14.81
C GLY A 256 13.31 5.11 -13.78
N TYR A 257 12.26 5.82 -14.20
CA TYR A 257 11.24 6.35 -13.27
C TYR A 257 10.48 5.24 -12.52
N GLY A 258 10.27 4.09 -13.17
CA GLY A 258 9.62 2.91 -12.58
C GLY A 258 10.46 2.31 -11.44
N SER A 259 11.75 2.10 -11.70
CA SER A 259 12.73 1.69 -10.71
C SER A 259 12.76 2.62 -9.48
N HIS A 260 12.71 3.93 -9.69
CA HIS A 260 12.63 4.94 -8.63
C HIS A 260 11.35 4.83 -7.79
N ILE A 261 10.20 4.62 -8.45
CA ILE A 261 8.92 4.39 -7.77
C ILE A 261 8.99 3.11 -6.92
N ILE A 262 9.50 2.01 -7.46
CA ILE A 262 9.59 0.74 -6.70
C ILE A 262 10.48 0.92 -5.46
N TYR A 263 11.65 1.52 -5.61
CA TYR A 263 12.60 1.73 -4.52
C TYR A 263 11.97 2.51 -3.36
N HIS A 264 11.26 3.59 -3.65
CA HIS A 264 10.63 4.44 -2.63
C HIS A 264 9.30 3.89 -2.09
N ASN A 265 8.67 2.94 -2.77
CA ASN A 265 7.37 2.37 -2.39
C ASN A 265 7.41 0.92 -1.93
N SER A 266 8.59 0.36 -1.72
CA SER A 266 8.76 -1.00 -1.21
C SER A 266 9.87 -1.08 -0.17
N HIS A 267 10.07 -2.28 0.36
CA HIS A 267 11.21 -2.63 1.21
C HIS A 267 12.29 -3.38 0.43
N ALA A 268 12.43 -3.10 -0.88
CA ALA A 268 13.48 -3.67 -1.71
C ALA A 268 14.86 -3.35 -1.11
N LYS A 269 15.76 -4.35 -1.13
CA LYS A 269 17.17 -4.12 -0.78
C LYS A 269 17.88 -3.34 -1.88
N ARG A 270 17.58 -3.69 -3.13
CA ARG A 270 18.09 -3.05 -4.32
C ARG A 270 17.14 -3.21 -5.51
N VAL A 271 17.21 -2.28 -6.45
CA VAL A 271 16.51 -2.29 -7.74
C VAL A 271 17.55 -2.20 -8.86
N ILE A 272 17.47 -3.09 -9.83
CA ILE A 272 18.34 -3.14 -11.01
C ILE A 272 17.49 -2.78 -12.22
N GLY A 273 17.72 -1.63 -12.83
CA GLY A 273 17.08 -1.23 -14.08
C GLY A 273 17.91 -1.66 -15.29
N MET A 274 17.27 -2.34 -16.23
CA MET A 274 17.91 -2.77 -17.47
C MET A 274 17.10 -2.36 -18.69
N ASP A 275 17.76 -1.84 -19.72
CA ASP A 275 17.14 -1.42 -20.98
C ASP A 275 18.13 -1.54 -22.14
N LEU A 276 17.64 -1.62 -23.37
CA LEU A 276 18.47 -1.66 -24.59
C LEU A 276 18.93 -0.25 -25.02
N SER A 277 18.23 0.80 -24.58
CA SER A 277 18.49 2.19 -24.96
C SER A 277 19.64 2.81 -24.16
N GLU A 278 20.77 3.07 -24.83
CA GLU A 278 21.94 3.71 -24.23
C GLU A 278 21.63 5.10 -23.68
N SER A 279 20.89 5.93 -24.43
CA SER A 279 20.47 7.25 -23.98
C SER A 279 19.50 7.19 -22.79
N GLY A 280 18.65 6.16 -22.74
CA GLY A 280 17.72 5.92 -21.64
C GLY A 280 18.46 5.55 -20.36
N ILE A 281 19.42 4.63 -20.44
CA ILE A 281 20.28 4.26 -19.31
C ILE A 281 21.11 5.46 -18.83
N GLU A 282 21.71 6.25 -19.74
CA GLU A 282 22.42 7.48 -19.33
C GLU A 282 21.53 8.46 -18.57
N TYR A 283 20.26 8.61 -19.00
CA TYR A 283 19.29 9.45 -18.31
C TYR A 283 18.97 8.90 -16.92
N ALA A 284 18.67 7.60 -16.84
CA ALA A 284 18.32 6.92 -15.60
C ALA A 284 19.44 7.03 -14.57
N GLN A 285 20.69 6.80 -14.99
CA GLN A 285 21.87 6.93 -14.15
C GLN A 285 22.02 8.34 -13.56
N GLN A 286 21.76 9.38 -14.36
CA GLN A 286 21.89 10.77 -13.89
C GLN A 286 20.74 11.25 -13.00
N ASN A 287 19.56 10.62 -13.10
CA ASN A 287 18.35 11.09 -12.42
C ASN A 287 17.93 10.26 -11.21
N TYR A 288 18.26 8.96 -11.21
CA TYR A 288 17.67 7.96 -10.31
C TYR A 288 18.68 6.99 -9.70
N GLN A 289 19.97 7.03 -10.09
CA GLN A 289 20.97 6.13 -9.51
C GLN A 289 21.20 6.44 -8.05
N VAL A 290 21.25 5.37 -7.25
CA VAL A 290 21.63 5.39 -5.84
C VAL A 290 22.62 4.25 -5.65
N ASP A 291 23.90 4.57 -5.46
CA ASP A 291 24.96 3.56 -5.44
C ASP A 291 24.68 2.42 -4.44
N GLY A 292 24.75 1.17 -4.91
CA GLY A 292 24.44 -0.03 -4.13
C GLY A 292 22.95 -0.31 -3.90
N HIS A 293 22.04 0.56 -4.36
CA HIS A 293 20.59 0.45 -4.12
C HIS A 293 19.74 0.54 -5.39
N VAL A 294 20.04 1.45 -6.31
CA VAL A 294 19.34 1.60 -7.59
C VAL A 294 20.39 1.77 -8.68
N GLU A 295 20.55 0.76 -9.52
CA GLU A 295 21.61 0.70 -10.53
C GLU A 295 21.03 0.44 -11.92
N PHE A 296 21.62 1.04 -12.96
CA PHE A 296 21.12 0.96 -14.32
C PHE A 296 22.20 0.48 -15.28
N SER A 297 21.85 -0.45 -16.17
CA SER A 297 22.80 -0.99 -17.16
C SER A 297 22.11 -1.41 -18.46
N LEU A 298 22.88 -1.43 -19.56
CA LEU A 298 22.42 -1.95 -20.84
C LEU A 298 22.19 -3.47 -20.76
N ALA A 299 21.06 -3.93 -21.32
CA ALA A 299 20.82 -5.36 -21.55
C ALA A 299 19.82 -5.59 -22.70
N ASP A 300 19.99 -6.71 -23.41
CA ASP A 300 18.94 -7.28 -24.26
C ASP A 300 18.02 -8.13 -23.39
N ALA A 301 16.73 -7.80 -23.37
CA ALA A 301 15.73 -8.52 -22.58
C ALA A 301 15.63 -10.02 -22.97
N GLN A 302 16.01 -10.37 -24.20
CA GLN A 302 16.02 -11.74 -24.71
C GLN A 302 17.37 -12.45 -24.51
N ASN A 303 18.37 -11.78 -23.92
CA ASN A 303 19.69 -12.35 -23.59
C ASN A 303 20.37 -11.54 -22.48
N ILE A 304 20.03 -11.83 -21.22
CA ILE A 304 20.46 -11.05 -20.05
C ILE A 304 21.81 -11.57 -19.54
N GLU A 305 22.88 -11.34 -20.29
CA GLU A 305 24.23 -11.85 -19.96
C GLU A 305 24.79 -11.30 -18.64
N ASN A 306 24.34 -10.12 -18.24
CA ASN A 306 24.83 -9.39 -17.07
C ASN A 306 24.20 -9.86 -15.75
N LEU A 307 23.28 -10.84 -15.77
CA LEU A 307 22.67 -11.42 -14.57
C LEU A 307 22.86 -12.94 -14.49
N PRO A 308 23.33 -13.46 -13.35
CA PRO A 308 23.35 -14.90 -13.09
C PRO A 308 21.94 -15.50 -13.02
N ASP A 309 21.85 -16.81 -13.23
CA ASP A 309 20.64 -17.59 -12.98
C ASP A 309 20.21 -17.44 -11.51
N ASN A 310 18.90 -17.39 -11.27
CA ASN A 310 18.30 -17.33 -9.93
C ASN A 310 18.92 -16.22 -9.04
N SER A 311 19.10 -15.03 -9.60
CA SER A 311 19.77 -13.90 -8.93
C SER A 311 18.83 -12.81 -8.43
N VAL A 312 17.58 -12.76 -8.92
CA VAL A 312 16.59 -11.72 -8.56
C VAL A 312 15.36 -12.33 -7.89
N ASP A 313 14.73 -11.59 -6.97
CA ASP A 313 13.58 -12.05 -6.18
C ASP A 313 12.25 -11.57 -6.77
N PHE A 314 12.24 -10.39 -7.42
CA PHE A 314 11.06 -9.81 -8.06
C PHE A 314 11.41 -9.21 -9.42
N ILE A 315 10.53 -9.33 -10.42
CA ILE A 315 10.68 -8.70 -11.74
C ILE A 315 9.48 -7.81 -12.03
N THR A 316 9.72 -6.55 -12.43
CA THR A 316 8.76 -5.75 -13.19
C THR A 316 9.16 -5.73 -14.66
N THR A 317 8.18 -5.95 -15.53
CA THR A 317 8.36 -5.77 -16.97
C THR A 317 7.05 -5.34 -17.58
N PHE A 318 7.03 -4.13 -18.11
CA PHE A 318 5.80 -3.49 -18.53
C PHE A 318 5.90 -3.04 -19.97
N GLU A 319 4.89 -3.41 -20.77
CA GLU A 319 4.78 -3.00 -22.18
C GLU A 319 6.08 -3.27 -22.94
N THR A 320 6.53 -4.53 -22.86
CA THR A 320 7.79 -4.96 -23.45
C THR A 320 7.58 -6.15 -24.37
N ILE A 321 6.80 -7.14 -23.92
CA ILE A 321 6.68 -8.44 -24.59
C ILE A 321 6.11 -8.32 -26.02
N GLU A 322 5.24 -7.34 -26.27
CA GLU A 322 4.69 -7.00 -27.58
C GLU A 322 5.72 -6.45 -28.58
N HIS A 323 6.83 -5.92 -28.07
CA HIS A 323 7.92 -5.33 -28.85
C HIS A 323 9.06 -6.31 -29.13
N LEU A 324 9.01 -7.54 -28.60
CA LEU A 324 10.10 -8.50 -28.73
C LEU A 324 9.82 -9.49 -29.87
N PRO A 325 10.80 -9.76 -30.76
CA PRO A 325 10.63 -10.70 -31.86
C PRO A 325 10.51 -12.16 -31.41
N GLU A 326 11.10 -12.52 -30.25
CA GLU A 326 11.08 -13.87 -29.68
C GLU A 326 10.55 -13.89 -28.24
N PRO A 327 9.23 -13.69 -28.00
CA PRO A 327 8.63 -13.68 -26.65
C PRO A 327 8.91 -14.94 -25.83
N LYS A 328 9.10 -16.09 -26.47
CA LYS A 328 9.46 -17.34 -25.79
C LYS A 328 10.87 -17.30 -25.19
N LYS A 329 11.83 -16.73 -25.93
CA LYS A 329 13.22 -16.56 -25.46
C LYS A 329 13.25 -15.57 -24.30
N TYR A 330 12.45 -14.51 -24.43
CA TYR A 330 12.23 -13.53 -23.37
C TYR A 330 11.72 -14.18 -22.06
N LEU A 331 10.61 -14.92 -22.10
CA LEU A 331 10.06 -15.58 -20.92
C LEU A 331 11.02 -16.62 -20.32
N ALA A 332 11.80 -17.31 -21.15
CA ALA A 332 12.85 -18.21 -20.69
C ALA A 332 13.98 -17.48 -19.93
N GLU A 333 14.39 -16.29 -20.39
CA GLU A 333 15.37 -15.45 -19.67
C GLU A 333 14.81 -14.92 -18.34
N LEU A 334 13.56 -14.48 -18.31
CA LEU A 334 12.87 -14.10 -17.07
C LEU A 334 12.86 -15.25 -16.07
N GLU A 335 12.52 -16.45 -16.53
CA GLU A 335 12.55 -17.64 -15.69
C GLU A 335 13.98 -17.95 -15.22
N ARG A 336 14.98 -17.86 -16.09
CA ARG A 336 16.39 -18.13 -15.77
C ARG A 336 16.88 -17.23 -14.64
N VAL A 337 16.66 -15.92 -14.72
CA VAL A 337 17.19 -14.97 -13.73
C VAL A 337 16.37 -14.93 -12.44
N LEU A 338 15.07 -15.22 -12.50
CA LEU A 338 14.20 -15.22 -11.31
C LEU A 338 14.54 -16.39 -10.39
N LYS A 339 14.68 -16.12 -9.08
CA LYS A 339 14.83 -17.16 -8.06
C LYS A 339 13.58 -18.03 -7.96
N PRO A 340 13.70 -19.32 -7.57
CA PRO A 340 12.54 -20.11 -7.17
C PRO A 340 11.74 -19.37 -6.08
N SER A 341 10.41 -19.41 -6.15
CA SER A 341 9.50 -18.62 -5.29
C SER A 341 9.56 -17.10 -5.48
N GLY A 342 10.41 -16.61 -6.40
CA GLY A 342 10.42 -15.23 -6.85
C GLY A 342 9.18 -14.92 -7.68
N ARG A 343 8.80 -13.64 -7.72
CA ARG A 343 7.60 -13.15 -8.40
C ARG A 343 7.92 -12.27 -9.59
N MET A 344 7.00 -12.18 -10.52
CA MET A 344 7.04 -11.22 -11.62
C MET A 344 5.68 -10.59 -11.80
N LEU A 345 5.63 -9.28 -12.02
CA LEU A 345 4.46 -8.61 -12.57
C LEU A 345 4.76 -8.21 -14.01
N ILE A 346 4.06 -8.85 -14.94
CA ILE A 346 4.16 -8.59 -16.39
C ILE A 346 2.93 -7.84 -16.88
N CYS A 347 3.11 -6.87 -17.78
CA CYS A 347 2.04 -6.08 -18.38
C CYS A 347 2.14 -6.05 -19.90
N ALA A 348 1.00 -6.15 -20.58
CA ALA A 348 0.88 -5.89 -22.01
C ALA A 348 -0.38 -5.06 -22.32
N PRO A 349 -0.39 -4.26 -23.40
CA PRO A 349 -1.59 -3.68 -23.96
C PRO A 349 -2.59 -4.78 -24.33
N ASN A 350 -3.86 -4.56 -24.01
CA ASN A 350 -4.90 -5.56 -24.23
C ASN A 350 -5.58 -5.33 -25.58
N ASN A 351 -5.44 -6.27 -26.51
CA ASN A 351 -6.08 -6.33 -27.83
C ASN A 351 -6.08 -4.95 -28.50
N TRP A 352 -4.87 -4.40 -28.63
CA TRP A 352 -4.59 -3.11 -29.23
C TRP A 352 -4.42 -3.27 -30.74
N ALA A 353 -5.53 -3.31 -31.44
CA ALA A 353 -5.58 -3.50 -32.88
C ALA A 353 -6.47 -2.44 -33.53
N ASP A 354 -6.14 -2.05 -34.75
CA ASP A 354 -6.95 -1.17 -35.58
C ASP A 354 -8.11 -1.92 -36.27
N GLU A 355 -8.84 -1.24 -37.16
CA GLU A 355 -9.98 -1.81 -37.89
C GLU A 355 -9.63 -3.03 -38.77
N THR A 356 -8.35 -3.25 -39.05
CA THR A 356 -7.83 -4.37 -39.83
C THR A 356 -7.41 -5.56 -38.95
N GLY A 357 -7.36 -5.37 -37.63
CA GLY A 357 -6.90 -6.38 -36.68
C GLY A 357 -5.38 -6.38 -36.44
N GLU A 358 -4.65 -5.44 -37.03
CA GLU A 358 -3.21 -5.23 -36.83
C GLU A 358 -2.96 -4.14 -35.79
N ASP A 359 -1.83 -4.22 -35.10
CA ASP A 359 -1.45 -3.17 -34.14
C ASP A 359 -1.05 -1.88 -34.90
N PRO A 360 -1.68 -0.71 -34.63
CA PRO A 360 -1.33 0.53 -35.31
C PRO A 360 0.07 1.05 -34.95
N ASN A 361 0.73 0.52 -33.91
CA ASN A 361 2.10 0.85 -33.57
C ASN A 361 3.10 0.00 -34.38
N PRO A 362 3.92 0.59 -35.26
CA PRO A 362 4.87 -0.16 -36.08
C PRO A 362 5.98 -0.86 -35.27
N HIS A 363 6.10 -0.56 -33.97
CA HIS A 363 7.04 -1.19 -33.07
C HIS A 363 6.44 -2.38 -32.30
N HIS A 364 5.15 -2.67 -32.44
CA HIS A 364 4.51 -3.85 -31.85
C HIS A 364 4.58 -4.98 -32.88
N PHE A 365 5.33 -6.04 -32.56
CA PHE A 365 5.37 -7.24 -33.40
C PHE A 365 4.17 -8.17 -33.12
N HIS A 366 3.48 -7.95 -32.00
CA HIS A 366 2.47 -8.86 -31.48
C HIS A 366 1.31 -8.12 -30.82
N VAL A 367 0.08 -8.43 -31.23
CA VAL A 367 -1.12 -8.09 -30.45
C VAL A 367 -1.28 -9.11 -29.33
N TYR A 368 -1.35 -8.62 -28.09
CA TYR A 368 -1.59 -9.45 -26.90
C TYR A 368 -3.06 -9.46 -26.49
N THR A 369 -3.53 -10.61 -26.02
CA THR A 369 -4.83 -10.79 -25.37
C THR A 369 -4.61 -11.44 -24.01
N TRP A 370 -5.63 -11.42 -23.15
CA TRP A 370 -5.58 -12.10 -21.86
C TRP A 370 -5.19 -13.57 -22.00
N GLU A 371 -5.85 -14.28 -22.93
CA GLU A 371 -5.63 -15.70 -23.17
C GLU A 371 -4.21 -16.00 -23.63
N ARG A 372 -3.66 -15.18 -24.55
CA ARG A 372 -2.29 -15.36 -25.02
C ARG A 372 -1.27 -15.10 -23.92
N LEU A 373 -1.41 -14.01 -23.17
CA LEU A 373 -0.49 -13.67 -22.08
C LEU A 373 -0.50 -14.77 -21.01
N LYS A 374 -1.70 -15.27 -20.66
CA LYS A 374 -1.92 -16.37 -19.72
C LYS A 374 -1.27 -17.67 -20.21
N GLU A 375 -1.51 -18.06 -21.47
CA GLU A 375 -0.94 -19.28 -22.04
C GLU A 375 0.59 -19.23 -22.05
N GLU A 376 1.18 -18.16 -22.58
CA GLU A 376 2.64 -18.02 -22.69
C GLU A 376 3.31 -17.97 -21.30
N CYS A 377 2.80 -17.15 -20.37
CA CYS A 377 3.35 -17.08 -19.01
C CYS A 377 3.18 -18.40 -18.25
N GLY A 378 2.04 -19.08 -18.44
CA GLY A 378 1.72 -20.35 -17.78
C GLY A 378 2.64 -21.51 -18.15
N THR A 379 3.37 -21.41 -19.27
CA THR A 379 4.39 -22.42 -19.63
C THR A 379 5.63 -22.38 -18.73
N HIS A 380 5.90 -21.24 -18.08
CA HIS A 380 7.10 -21.01 -17.28
C HIS A 380 6.80 -20.84 -15.78
N PHE A 381 5.65 -20.24 -15.45
CA PHE A 381 5.32 -19.75 -14.12
C PHE A 381 3.95 -20.22 -13.61
N ILE A 382 3.80 -20.21 -12.28
CA ILE A 382 2.50 -20.33 -11.61
C ILE A 382 1.79 -18.98 -11.68
N LEU A 383 0.59 -18.94 -12.25
CA LEU A 383 -0.19 -17.71 -12.41
C LEU A 383 -1.02 -17.45 -11.16
N GLU A 384 -0.66 -16.46 -10.36
CA GLU A 384 -1.31 -16.23 -9.06
C GLU A 384 -2.58 -15.38 -9.16
N LYS A 385 -2.51 -14.29 -9.95
CA LYS A 385 -3.51 -13.24 -9.92
C LYS A 385 -3.43 -12.37 -11.17
N GLY A 386 -4.59 -11.86 -11.60
CA GLY A 386 -4.70 -10.93 -12.72
C GLY A 386 -5.03 -9.50 -12.31
N PHE A 387 -4.65 -8.54 -13.14
CA PHE A 387 -5.12 -7.16 -13.05
C PHE A 387 -5.46 -6.59 -14.42
N VAL A 388 -6.40 -5.67 -14.44
CA VAL A 388 -6.73 -4.87 -15.60
C VAL A 388 -6.77 -3.39 -15.25
N GLN A 389 -6.41 -2.57 -16.22
CA GLN A 389 -6.32 -1.14 -16.05
C GLN A 389 -6.98 -0.38 -17.20
N THR A 390 -7.65 0.71 -16.85
CA THR A 390 -8.09 1.75 -17.79
C THR A 390 -7.56 3.12 -17.33
N ALA A 391 -7.33 4.02 -18.27
CA ALA A 391 -7.00 5.43 -18.09
C ALA A 391 -7.97 6.35 -18.85
N GLY A 392 -8.52 5.85 -19.96
CA GLY A 392 -9.42 6.57 -20.85
C GLY A 392 -8.71 7.57 -21.77
N GLY A 393 -9.42 8.06 -22.79
CA GLY A 393 -8.91 9.04 -23.75
C GLY A 393 -8.08 8.49 -24.92
N ALA A 394 -7.95 7.17 -25.07
CA ALA A 394 -7.35 6.54 -26.25
C ALA A 394 -8.42 6.09 -27.26
N MET A 395 -7.99 5.48 -28.36
CA MET A 395 -8.86 4.86 -29.36
C MET A 395 -9.73 3.75 -28.75
N LYS A 396 -9.15 2.90 -27.90
CA LYS A 396 -9.85 1.90 -27.11
C LYS A 396 -10.18 2.46 -25.73
N CYS A 397 -11.34 2.10 -25.17
CA CYS A 397 -11.79 2.56 -23.85
C CYS A 397 -11.81 4.10 -23.72
N HIS A 398 -12.15 4.81 -24.80
CA HIS A 398 -12.03 6.28 -24.88
C HIS A 398 -12.74 7.01 -23.73
N HIS A 399 -13.92 6.53 -23.33
CA HIS A 399 -14.75 7.14 -22.29
C HIS A 399 -14.59 6.49 -20.91
N SER A 400 -13.73 5.48 -20.77
CA SER A 400 -13.56 4.77 -19.51
C SER A 400 -12.83 5.66 -18.50
N PRO A 401 -13.14 5.55 -17.20
CA PRO A 401 -12.41 6.27 -16.15
C PRO A 401 -11.01 5.67 -15.95
N ARG A 402 -10.16 6.37 -15.18
CA ARG A 402 -9.00 5.75 -14.53
C ARG A 402 -9.51 4.69 -13.56
N ALA A 403 -9.16 3.43 -13.78
CA ALA A 403 -9.55 2.35 -12.89
C ALA A 403 -8.48 1.25 -12.85
N TRP A 404 -8.27 0.68 -11.67
CA TRP A 404 -7.47 -0.50 -11.43
C TRP A 404 -8.34 -1.61 -10.84
N HIS A 405 -8.41 -2.76 -11.51
CA HIS A 405 -9.20 -3.89 -11.05
C HIS A 405 -8.35 -5.14 -10.91
N GLU A 406 -8.46 -5.79 -9.76
CA GLU A 406 -8.02 -7.17 -9.59
C GLU A 406 -9.03 -8.10 -10.27
N VAL A 407 -8.54 -9.08 -11.03
CA VAL A 407 -9.36 -10.04 -11.77
C VAL A 407 -8.83 -11.47 -11.59
N PRO A 408 -9.72 -12.48 -11.68
CA PRO A 408 -9.28 -13.88 -11.66
C PRO A 408 -8.48 -14.23 -12.92
N VAL A 409 -7.61 -15.25 -12.81
CA VAL A 409 -6.76 -15.70 -13.93
C VAL A 409 -7.61 -16.31 -15.05
N GLU A 410 -8.76 -16.88 -14.69
CA GLU A 410 -9.70 -17.52 -15.60
C GLU A 410 -10.27 -16.55 -16.65
N GLY A 411 -10.45 -15.26 -16.30
CA GLY A 411 -10.96 -14.23 -17.20
C GLY A 411 -11.65 -13.06 -16.50
N PHE A 412 -12.12 -12.08 -17.27
CA PHE A 412 -12.81 -10.89 -16.75
C PHE A 412 -13.80 -10.32 -17.78
N ASP A 413 -14.84 -9.63 -17.30
CA ASP A 413 -15.93 -9.06 -18.13
C ASP A 413 -15.93 -7.51 -18.15
N CYS A 414 -14.88 -6.86 -17.68
CA CYS A 414 -14.76 -5.39 -17.66
C CYS A 414 -13.86 -4.87 -18.80
N GLU A 415 -14.01 -3.58 -19.12
CA GLU A 415 -13.14 -2.90 -20.06
C GLU A 415 -11.69 -2.83 -19.55
N ALA A 416 -10.74 -3.04 -20.45
CA ALA A 416 -9.32 -3.04 -20.12
C ALA A 416 -8.50 -2.52 -21.31
N GLU A 417 -7.68 -1.51 -21.03
CA GLU A 417 -6.64 -1.02 -21.95
C GLU A 417 -5.35 -1.83 -21.76
N TRP A 418 -5.03 -2.18 -20.52
CA TRP A 418 -3.88 -3.01 -20.17
C TRP A 418 -4.31 -4.21 -19.34
N ILE A 419 -3.58 -5.30 -19.56
CA ILE A 419 -3.69 -6.55 -18.81
C ILE A 419 -2.37 -6.83 -18.11
N LEU A 420 -2.45 -7.31 -16.87
CA LEU A 420 -1.28 -7.67 -16.06
C LEU A 420 -1.48 -9.02 -15.39
N LEU A 421 -0.39 -9.77 -15.25
CA LEU A 421 -0.35 -11.03 -14.52
C LEU A 421 0.75 -11.01 -13.46
N LEU A 422 0.37 -11.36 -12.24
CA LEU A 422 1.31 -11.70 -11.19
C LEU A 422 1.62 -13.19 -11.27
N CYS A 423 2.89 -13.51 -11.48
CA CYS A 423 3.39 -14.85 -11.71
C CYS A 423 4.44 -15.19 -10.64
N MET A 424 4.52 -16.47 -10.24
CA MET A 424 5.58 -16.98 -9.36
C MET A 424 6.37 -18.09 -10.08
N LYS A 425 7.70 -18.04 -9.97
CA LYS A 425 8.52 -19.20 -10.37
C LYS A 425 8.31 -20.33 -9.40
N ASP A 426 8.01 -21.52 -9.93
CA ASP A 426 7.68 -22.69 -9.12
C ASP A 426 8.75 -22.97 -8.04
N PRO A 427 8.37 -22.96 -6.74
CA PRO A 427 9.29 -23.26 -5.64
C PRO A 427 10.00 -24.61 -5.78
N MET A 428 9.37 -25.59 -6.45
CA MET A 428 9.94 -26.93 -6.65
C MET A 428 11.15 -26.94 -7.57
N LYS A 429 11.30 -25.94 -8.45
CA LYS A 429 12.50 -25.76 -9.28
C LYS A 429 13.76 -25.43 -8.45
N GLY A 430 13.59 -25.14 -7.16
CA GLY A 430 14.68 -24.86 -6.22
C GLY A 430 15.35 -26.07 -5.58
N HIS A 431 14.80 -27.29 -5.73
CA HIS A 431 15.27 -28.47 -4.99
C HIS A 431 16.76 -28.80 -5.19
N SER A 432 17.31 -28.56 -6.38
CA SER A 432 18.73 -28.79 -6.68
C SER A 432 19.61 -27.53 -6.54
N LEU A 433 19.04 -26.41 -6.09
CA LEU A 433 19.71 -25.12 -6.03
C LEU A 433 20.08 -24.76 -4.59
N SER A 434 21.29 -24.23 -4.42
CA SER A 434 21.70 -23.69 -3.12
C SER A 434 20.80 -22.54 -2.69
N TYR A 435 20.39 -22.56 -1.42
CA TYR A 435 19.64 -21.46 -0.82
C TYR A 435 20.54 -20.55 -0.01
N THR A 436 20.27 -19.25 -0.06
CA THR A 436 20.90 -18.26 0.83
C THR A 436 19.80 -17.31 1.29
N GLU A 437 19.68 -17.14 2.61
CA GLU A 437 18.77 -16.13 3.17
C GLU A 437 19.31 -14.74 2.82
N THR A 438 18.48 -13.94 2.15
CA THR A 438 18.85 -12.62 1.64
C THR A 438 18.23 -11.47 2.42
N GLN A 439 17.19 -11.76 3.21
CA GLN A 439 16.46 -10.76 3.96
C GLN A 439 17.28 -10.28 5.18
N TRP A 440 18.08 -11.17 5.76
CA TRP A 440 18.78 -10.92 7.03
C TRP A 440 20.24 -11.34 6.97
N GLU A 441 21.10 -10.60 7.64
CA GLU A 441 22.46 -11.06 7.94
C GLU A 441 22.42 -12.03 9.12
N LEU A 442 22.78 -13.29 8.88
CA LEU A 442 22.63 -14.35 9.88
C LEU A 442 23.82 -14.36 10.86
N PRO A 443 23.57 -14.47 12.18
CA PRO A 443 24.60 -14.71 13.17
C PRO A 443 25.42 -15.95 12.83
N LYS A 444 26.74 -15.85 13.01
CA LYS A 444 27.66 -16.99 12.89
C LYS A 444 27.63 -17.83 14.16
N SER A 445 26.49 -18.46 14.43
CA SER A 445 26.28 -19.33 15.59
C SER A 445 25.53 -20.59 15.17
N GLU A 446 25.98 -21.75 15.66
CA GLU A 446 25.28 -23.03 15.46
C GLU A 446 23.94 -23.06 16.19
N ASP A 447 23.78 -22.25 17.24
CA ASP A 447 22.55 -22.11 18.02
C ASP A 447 21.48 -21.28 17.29
N PHE A 448 21.78 -20.71 16.12
CA PHE A 448 20.82 -19.91 15.35
C PHE A 448 19.98 -20.76 14.40
N ASN A 449 18.66 -20.69 14.55
CA ASN A 449 17.71 -21.62 13.95
C ASN A 449 16.64 -20.97 13.08
N VAL A 450 16.06 -19.83 13.49
CA VAL A 450 14.73 -19.37 13.02
C VAL A 450 14.58 -19.24 11.51
N VAL A 451 15.62 -18.76 10.82
CA VAL A 451 15.65 -18.61 9.35
C VAL A 451 16.80 -19.40 8.71
N ASN A 452 17.35 -20.38 9.42
CA ASN A 452 18.43 -21.21 8.90
C ASN A 452 17.88 -22.35 8.03
N PHE A 453 17.11 -22.00 7.00
CA PHE A 453 16.37 -22.97 6.18
C PHE A 453 17.32 -23.87 5.39
N ALA A 454 18.44 -23.33 4.89
CA ALA A 454 19.46 -24.08 4.15
C ALA A 454 20.04 -25.28 4.92
N ARG A 455 20.01 -25.25 6.27
CA ARG A 455 20.54 -26.33 7.11
C ARG A 455 19.61 -27.53 7.17
N ASP A 456 18.31 -27.29 7.33
CA ASP A 456 17.35 -28.33 7.74
C ASP A 456 16.31 -28.69 6.66
N TYR A 457 16.05 -27.81 5.68
CA TYR A 457 15.14 -28.10 4.57
C TYR A 457 15.88 -28.78 3.41
N GLU A 458 15.21 -29.71 2.74
CA GLU A 458 15.71 -30.31 1.50
C GLU A 458 15.57 -29.32 0.34
N ASN A 459 14.43 -28.63 0.26
CA ASN A 459 14.19 -27.51 -0.64
C ASN A 459 13.75 -26.26 0.16
N PRO A 460 14.71 -25.45 0.65
CA PRO A 460 14.41 -24.23 1.40
C PRO A 460 13.53 -23.23 0.65
N TRP A 461 13.51 -23.28 -0.69
CA TRP A 461 12.76 -22.32 -1.51
C TRP A 461 11.24 -22.42 -1.30
N ILE A 462 10.70 -23.56 -0.85
CA ILE A 462 9.28 -23.70 -0.54
C ILE A 462 8.83 -22.76 0.58
N VAL A 463 9.74 -22.33 1.46
CA VAL A 463 9.39 -21.50 2.63
C VAL A 463 8.75 -20.18 2.21
N ARG A 464 9.30 -19.51 1.19
CA ARG A 464 8.72 -18.25 0.66
C ARG A 464 7.53 -18.50 -0.26
N GLY A 465 7.43 -19.68 -0.87
CA GLY A 465 6.39 -20.02 -1.84
C GLY A 465 5.10 -20.59 -1.24
N THR A 466 5.17 -21.36 -0.15
CA THR A 466 4.02 -22.09 0.40
C THR A 466 3.83 -21.94 1.91
N VAL A 467 4.86 -21.51 2.65
CA VAL A 467 4.82 -21.48 4.12
C VAL A 467 4.55 -20.08 4.67
N THR A 468 5.38 -19.12 4.31
CA THR A 468 5.43 -17.81 4.98
C THR A 468 4.25 -16.94 4.56
N ARG A 469 3.33 -16.62 5.49
CA ARG A 469 2.19 -15.73 5.21
C ARG A 469 2.67 -14.36 4.72
N GLY A 470 1.94 -13.78 3.76
CA GLY A 470 2.34 -12.55 3.05
C GLY A 470 3.37 -12.77 1.94
N GLN A 471 4.15 -13.85 1.99
CA GLN A 471 5.10 -14.20 0.94
C GLN A 471 4.59 -15.33 0.04
N ARG A 472 3.98 -16.37 0.62
CA ARG A 472 3.47 -17.55 -0.10
C ARG A 472 2.45 -17.22 -1.18
N LEU A 473 2.13 -18.21 -2.02
CA LEU A 473 1.08 -18.15 -3.04
C LEU A 473 -0.20 -17.51 -2.47
N LEU A 474 -0.73 -16.52 -3.19
CA LEU A 474 -1.91 -15.74 -2.79
C LEU A 474 -3.22 -16.47 -3.08
N ASN A 475 -3.26 -17.24 -4.17
CA ASN A 475 -4.42 -18.05 -4.52
C ASN A 475 -4.43 -19.34 -3.67
N GLN A 476 -5.55 -19.56 -2.98
CA GLN A 476 -5.67 -20.65 -2.01
C GLN A 476 -5.68 -22.04 -2.67
N ASP A 477 -6.32 -22.20 -3.83
CA ASP A 477 -6.36 -23.48 -4.55
C ASP A 477 -4.97 -23.86 -5.07
N LEU A 478 -4.21 -22.88 -5.60
CA LEU A 478 -2.82 -23.09 -6.01
C LEU A 478 -1.93 -23.45 -4.83
N LEU A 479 -2.12 -22.78 -3.69
CA LEU A 479 -1.39 -23.08 -2.46
C LEU A 479 -1.65 -24.52 -1.99
N VAL A 480 -2.91 -24.94 -1.93
CA VAL A 480 -3.31 -26.31 -1.54
C VAL A 480 -2.76 -27.33 -2.53
N SER A 481 -2.90 -27.08 -3.83
CA SER A 481 -2.36 -27.94 -4.88
C SER A 481 -0.85 -28.16 -4.71
N LYS A 482 -0.10 -27.08 -4.47
CA LYS A 482 1.35 -27.15 -4.26
C LYS A 482 1.73 -27.86 -2.95
N GLN A 483 0.98 -27.65 -1.87
CA GLN A 483 1.21 -28.38 -0.61
C GLN A 483 0.98 -29.89 -0.79
N LEU A 484 -0.07 -30.29 -1.50
CA LEU A 484 -0.35 -31.70 -1.80
C LEU A 484 0.73 -32.32 -2.71
N GLU A 485 1.23 -31.57 -3.69
CA GLU A 485 2.35 -31.99 -4.52
C GLU A 485 3.59 -32.27 -3.67
N ILE A 486 3.97 -31.35 -2.77
CA ILE A 486 5.11 -31.54 -1.85
C ILE A 486 4.89 -32.77 -0.96
N LEU A 487 3.71 -32.93 -0.37
CA LEU A 487 3.37 -34.09 0.46
C LEU A 487 3.42 -35.43 -0.28
N SER A 488 3.31 -35.42 -1.61
CA SER A 488 3.38 -36.62 -2.44
C SER A 488 4.77 -36.93 -3.00
N THR A 489 5.66 -35.93 -3.01
CA THR A 489 6.98 -36.00 -3.67
C THR A 489 8.15 -36.01 -2.71
N THR A 490 7.96 -35.56 -1.47
CA THR A 490 8.99 -35.54 -0.41
C THR A 490 8.83 -36.72 0.55
N THR A 491 9.92 -37.11 1.23
CA THR A 491 9.83 -38.16 2.25
C THR A 491 9.06 -37.66 3.46
N SER A 492 8.28 -38.54 4.08
CA SER A 492 7.45 -38.19 5.23
C SER A 492 8.23 -37.78 6.47
N ASP A 493 9.55 -38.00 6.51
CA ASP A 493 10.43 -37.61 7.61
C ASP A 493 11.24 -36.33 7.33
N SER A 494 10.95 -35.63 6.24
CA SER A 494 11.61 -34.37 5.89
C SER A 494 10.93 -33.16 6.55
N VAL A 495 11.68 -32.07 6.71
CA VAL A 495 11.16 -30.78 7.16
C VAL A 495 10.20 -30.16 6.13
N ASP A 496 10.44 -30.42 4.85
CA ASP A 496 9.61 -29.96 3.73
C ASP A 496 8.20 -30.55 3.79
N TYR A 497 8.12 -31.87 4.07
CA TYR A 497 6.87 -32.58 4.31
C TYR A 497 6.13 -31.99 5.52
N ALA A 498 6.85 -31.81 6.62
CA ALA A 498 6.29 -31.25 7.85
C ALA A 498 5.70 -29.86 7.64
N ALA A 499 6.43 -29.02 6.89
CA ALA A 499 6.01 -27.67 6.55
C ALA A 499 4.72 -27.65 5.74
N SER A 500 4.66 -28.51 4.72
CA SER A 500 3.51 -28.63 3.83
C SER A 500 2.31 -29.25 4.54
N LEU A 501 2.53 -30.23 5.42
CA LEU A 501 1.48 -30.87 6.21
C LEU A 501 0.82 -29.84 7.12
N CYS A 502 1.60 -29.06 7.86
CA CYS A 502 1.07 -28.00 8.72
C CYS A 502 0.31 -26.94 7.93
N GLY A 503 0.86 -26.49 6.78
CA GLY A 503 0.18 -25.55 5.89
C GLY A 503 -1.15 -26.09 5.35
N TYR A 504 -1.19 -27.38 5.01
CA TYR A 504 -2.39 -28.05 4.50
C TYR A 504 -3.47 -28.21 5.58
N ILE A 505 -3.09 -28.52 6.83
CA ILE A 505 -4.05 -28.56 7.96
C ILE A 505 -4.74 -27.20 8.11
N TYR A 506 -3.97 -26.10 8.11
CA TYR A 506 -4.57 -24.76 8.19
C TYR A 506 -5.46 -24.45 7.00
N SER A 507 -5.07 -24.86 5.79
CA SER A 507 -5.88 -24.64 4.59
C SER A 507 -7.21 -25.39 4.63
N ILE A 508 -7.27 -26.57 5.26
CA ILE A 508 -8.52 -27.31 5.52
C ILE A 508 -9.39 -26.56 6.54
N ILE A 509 -8.79 -26.07 7.63
CA ILE A 509 -9.53 -25.33 8.68
C ILE A 509 -10.14 -24.04 8.11
N GLU A 510 -9.42 -23.35 7.21
CA GLU A 510 -9.84 -22.09 6.61
C GLU A 510 -10.91 -22.25 5.53
N ASN A 511 -11.14 -23.47 4.99
CA ASN A 511 -12.11 -23.71 3.92
C ASN A 511 -12.99 -24.95 4.21
N GLU A 512 -14.26 -24.68 4.54
CA GLU A 512 -15.27 -25.71 4.86
C GLU A 512 -15.44 -26.76 3.75
N GLU A 513 -15.19 -26.43 2.47
CA GLU A 513 -15.31 -27.39 1.37
C GLU A 513 -14.31 -28.55 1.47
N TYR A 514 -13.16 -28.33 2.12
CA TYR A 514 -12.14 -29.36 2.35
C TYR A 514 -12.42 -30.20 3.60
N VAL A 515 -13.39 -29.83 4.43
CA VAL A 515 -13.77 -30.57 5.63
C VAL A 515 -14.69 -31.74 5.26
N LYS A 516 -14.14 -32.71 4.51
CA LYS A 516 -14.79 -33.98 4.15
C LYS A 516 -14.20 -35.10 4.99
N SER A 517 -15.02 -36.03 5.45
CA SER A 517 -14.59 -37.13 6.34
C SER A 517 -13.39 -37.91 5.79
N SER A 518 -13.38 -38.22 4.49
CA SER A 518 -12.27 -38.93 3.84
C SER A 518 -10.94 -38.16 3.83
N ILE A 519 -10.99 -36.82 3.75
CA ILE A 519 -9.80 -35.96 3.81
C ILE A 519 -9.30 -35.90 5.26
N VAL A 520 -10.22 -35.74 6.21
CA VAL A 520 -9.91 -35.71 7.65
C VAL A 520 -9.26 -37.02 8.10
N ASP A 521 -9.76 -38.18 7.67
CA ASP A 521 -9.17 -39.47 8.01
C ASP A 521 -7.74 -39.62 7.43
N SER A 522 -7.56 -39.22 6.17
CA SER A 522 -6.26 -39.25 5.49
C SER A 522 -5.23 -38.35 6.18
N ILE A 523 -5.61 -37.13 6.56
CA ILE A 523 -4.69 -36.20 7.20
C ILE A 523 -4.40 -36.57 8.65
N SER A 524 -5.40 -37.11 9.37
CA SER A 524 -5.22 -37.62 10.74
C SER A 524 -4.11 -38.66 10.79
N LYS A 525 -4.12 -39.61 9.85
CA LYS A 525 -3.08 -40.62 9.75
C LYS A 525 -1.69 -40.02 9.51
N LYS A 526 -1.57 -39.04 8.61
CA LYS A 526 -0.30 -38.35 8.32
C LYS A 526 0.23 -37.57 9.53
N ILE A 527 -0.66 -36.96 10.31
CA ILE A 527 -0.32 -36.24 11.54
C ILE A 527 0.31 -37.19 12.55
N ASP A 528 -0.35 -38.31 12.83
CA ASP A 528 0.13 -39.30 13.80
C ASP A 528 1.46 -39.92 13.36
N GLU A 529 1.54 -40.36 12.10
CA GLU A 529 2.76 -40.93 11.51
C GLU A 529 3.96 -39.97 11.60
N TYR A 530 3.74 -38.67 11.40
CA TYR A 530 4.80 -37.66 11.49
C TYR A 530 5.19 -37.35 12.94
N LEU A 531 4.22 -37.18 13.84
CA LEU A 531 4.48 -36.84 15.25
C LEU A 531 5.13 -38.00 16.03
N ASP A 532 4.97 -39.24 15.56
CA ASP A 532 5.65 -40.43 16.10
C ASP A 532 7.14 -40.51 15.68
N LEU A 533 7.60 -39.66 14.75
CA LEU A 533 9.00 -39.62 14.33
C LEU A 533 9.89 -39.07 15.44
N GLN A 534 10.97 -39.79 15.75
CA GLN A 534 11.99 -39.38 16.72
C GLN A 534 13.09 -38.51 16.08
N LYS A 535 12.69 -37.48 15.31
CA LYS A 535 13.62 -36.54 14.63
C LYS A 535 13.67 -35.21 15.38
N ASN A 536 14.89 -34.74 15.62
CA ASN A 536 15.14 -33.66 16.60
C ASN A 536 15.97 -32.49 16.03
N THR A 537 16.05 -32.28 14.71
CA THR A 537 16.65 -31.02 14.26
C THR A 537 15.77 -29.84 14.71
N PRO A 538 16.32 -28.63 14.88
CA PRO A 538 15.53 -27.50 15.37
C PRO A 538 14.27 -27.23 14.54
N HIS A 539 14.33 -27.37 13.20
CA HIS A 539 13.12 -27.23 12.38
C HIS A 539 12.13 -28.40 12.51
N HIS A 540 12.57 -29.64 12.80
CA HIS A 540 11.63 -30.72 13.14
C HIS A 540 10.86 -30.38 14.42
N ILE A 541 11.54 -29.88 15.46
CA ILE A 541 10.89 -29.45 16.71
C ILE A 541 9.87 -28.36 16.42
N ARG A 542 10.24 -27.36 15.62
CA ARG A 542 9.32 -26.30 15.19
C ARG A 542 8.05 -26.84 14.54
N TRP A 543 8.18 -27.84 13.67
CA TRP A 543 7.03 -28.39 12.98
C TRP A 543 6.24 -29.37 13.82
N ASN A 544 6.86 -30.16 14.70
CA ASN A 544 6.16 -31.00 15.67
C ASN A 544 5.20 -30.17 16.53
N VAL A 545 5.68 -29.04 17.06
CA VAL A 545 4.85 -28.08 17.80
C VAL A 545 3.74 -27.51 16.93
N SER A 546 4.06 -27.07 15.71
CA SER A 546 3.08 -26.42 14.82
C SER A 546 2.00 -27.39 14.33
N ILE A 547 2.37 -28.63 14.01
CA ILE A 547 1.47 -29.69 13.55
C ILE A 547 0.57 -30.15 14.70
N ALA A 548 1.12 -30.41 15.89
CA ALA A 548 0.32 -30.76 17.06
C ALA A 548 -0.71 -29.65 17.37
N TYR A 549 -0.28 -28.39 17.35
CA TYR A 549 -1.19 -27.26 17.57
C TYR A 549 -2.26 -27.14 16.48
N ALA A 550 -1.88 -27.28 15.20
CA ALA A 550 -2.82 -27.23 14.08
C ALA A 550 -3.82 -28.40 14.12
N ALA A 551 -3.37 -29.60 14.46
CA ALA A 551 -4.22 -30.77 14.66
C ALA A 551 -5.23 -30.54 15.79
N ALA A 552 -4.79 -29.96 16.91
CA ALA A 552 -5.68 -29.60 18.01
C ALA A 552 -6.79 -28.63 17.57
N LEU A 553 -6.46 -27.65 16.73
CA LEU A 553 -7.43 -26.71 16.14
C LEU A 553 -8.38 -27.41 15.15
N LEU A 554 -7.88 -28.33 14.32
CA LEU A 554 -8.71 -29.12 13.40
C LEU A 554 -9.77 -29.91 14.17
N TYR A 555 -9.37 -30.68 15.19
CA TYR A 555 -10.34 -31.45 15.99
C TYR A 555 -11.27 -30.56 16.80
N LYS A 556 -10.81 -29.39 17.25
CA LYS A 556 -11.69 -28.39 17.86
C LYS A 556 -12.76 -27.92 16.87
N HIS A 557 -12.38 -27.63 15.62
CA HIS A 557 -13.30 -27.23 14.56
C HIS A 557 -14.32 -28.33 14.22
N LEU A 558 -13.89 -29.60 14.27
CA LEU A 558 -14.76 -30.77 14.08
C LEU A 558 -15.66 -31.08 15.31
N GLY A 559 -15.49 -30.37 16.42
CA GLY A 559 -16.22 -30.61 17.67
C GLY A 559 -15.70 -31.80 18.49
N GLU A 560 -14.56 -32.39 18.12
CA GLU A 560 -13.91 -33.50 18.84
C GLU A 560 -13.05 -32.99 20.01
N ILE A 561 -13.72 -32.54 21.08
CA ILE A 561 -13.07 -31.84 22.21
C ILE A 561 -11.97 -32.66 22.88
N ASN A 562 -12.18 -33.97 23.13
CA ASN A 562 -11.19 -34.81 23.79
C ASN A 562 -9.91 -34.93 22.97
N LYS A 563 -10.05 -35.18 21.67
CA LYS A 563 -8.91 -35.29 20.74
C LYS A 563 -8.19 -33.95 20.59
N SER A 564 -8.94 -32.85 20.55
CA SER A 564 -8.37 -31.50 20.59
C SER A 564 -7.51 -31.26 21.85
N LEU A 565 -8.01 -31.61 23.03
CA LEU A 565 -7.26 -31.52 24.30
C LEU A 565 -5.99 -32.38 24.29
N GLU A 566 -6.03 -33.58 23.70
CA GLU A 566 -4.86 -34.46 23.57
C GLU A 566 -3.73 -33.81 22.77
N TYR A 567 -4.04 -33.24 21.60
CA TYR A 567 -3.01 -32.58 20.77
C TYR A 567 -2.56 -31.23 21.35
N PHE A 568 -3.44 -30.45 22.00
CA PHE A 568 -2.98 -29.26 22.72
C PHE A 568 -2.01 -29.65 23.84
N LYS A 569 -2.32 -30.70 24.59
CA LYS A 569 -1.42 -31.23 25.61
C LYS A 569 -0.11 -31.72 25.00
N LEU A 570 -0.13 -32.39 23.86
CA LEU A 570 1.08 -32.83 23.13
C LEU A 570 1.94 -31.63 22.70
N THR A 571 1.32 -30.54 22.23
CA THR A 571 2.01 -29.29 21.87
C THR A 571 2.90 -28.79 23.01
N THR A 572 2.45 -28.94 24.26
CA THR A 572 3.20 -28.49 25.46
C THR A 572 4.35 -29.41 25.88
N LYS A 573 4.54 -30.55 25.22
CA LYS A 573 5.59 -31.53 25.57
C LYS A 573 6.92 -31.29 24.87
N PHE A 574 6.93 -30.52 23.80
CA PHE A 574 8.15 -30.19 23.08
C PHE A 574 8.91 -29.04 23.76
N ASP A 575 10.22 -29.17 23.93
CA ASP A 575 11.03 -28.05 24.39
C ASP A 575 11.31 -27.09 23.24
N VAL A 576 10.50 -26.04 23.18
CA VAL A 576 10.59 -25.01 22.13
C VAL A 576 11.91 -24.23 22.16
N THR A 577 12.65 -24.25 23.27
CA THR A 577 13.90 -23.48 23.40
C THR A 577 15.03 -24.04 22.54
N GLU A 578 14.95 -25.32 22.16
CA GLU A 578 15.85 -25.97 21.19
C GLU A 578 15.73 -25.36 19.77
N PHE A 579 14.61 -24.72 19.46
CA PHE A 579 14.43 -23.95 18.22
C PHE A 579 14.54 -22.45 18.50
N SER A 580 13.58 -21.90 19.23
CA SER A 580 13.52 -20.49 19.61
C SER A 580 12.46 -20.27 20.69
N PRO A 581 12.72 -19.41 21.70
CA PRO A 581 11.68 -19.00 22.65
C PRO A 581 10.44 -18.38 21.97
N LEU A 582 10.59 -17.82 20.76
CA LEU A 582 9.47 -17.26 19.99
C LEU A 582 8.38 -18.30 19.69
N LEU A 583 8.77 -19.56 19.48
CA LEU A 583 7.85 -20.66 19.22
C LEU A 583 6.99 -21.00 20.44
N GLY A 584 7.42 -20.60 21.64
CA GLY A 584 6.66 -20.74 22.87
C GLY A 584 5.31 -20.01 22.85
N ASN A 585 5.09 -19.08 21.91
CA ASN A 585 3.76 -18.56 21.61
C ASN A 585 2.73 -19.67 21.37
N ARG A 586 3.10 -20.75 20.67
CA ARG A 586 2.20 -21.89 20.42
C ARG A 586 1.97 -22.76 21.65
N THR A 587 2.99 -22.92 22.49
CA THR A 587 2.85 -23.60 23.79
C THR A 587 1.87 -22.85 24.70
N VAL A 588 2.02 -21.52 24.80
CA VAL A 588 1.14 -20.68 25.60
C VAL A 588 -0.29 -20.65 25.01
N ASP A 589 -0.43 -20.55 23.69
CA ASP A 589 -1.72 -20.64 23.02
C ASP A 589 -2.42 -21.97 23.33
N ALA A 590 -1.69 -23.08 23.33
CA ALA A 590 -2.24 -24.40 23.66
C ALA A 590 -2.76 -24.44 25.11
N TYR A 591 -2.01 -23.93 26.08
CA TYR A 591 -2.50 -23.82 27.46
C TYR A 591 -3.76 -22.95 27.56
N PHE A 592 -3.79 -21.82 26.84
CA PHE A 592 -4.93 -20.91 26.87
C PHE A 592 -6.20 -21.56 26.27
N GLU A 593 -6.05 -22.26 25.16
CA GLU A 593 -7.15 -22.99 24.52
C GLU A 593 -7.60 -24.19 25.37
N MET A 594 -6.69 -24.94 26.00
CA MET A 594 -7.07 -25.97 26.97
C MET A 594 -7.83 -25.38 28.16
N ALA A 595 -7.41 -24.23 28.69
CA ALA A 595 -8.12 -23.56 29.77
C ALA A 595 -9.56 -23.22 29.35
N LYS A 596 -9.76 -22.62 28.17
CA LYS A 596 -11.09 -22.31 27.63
C LYS A 596 -11.94 -23.55 27.39
N LEU A 597 -11.35 -24.62 26.86
CA LEU A 597 -12.05 -25.89 26.64
C LEU A 597 -12.49 -26.51 27.98
N HIS A 598 -11.63 -26.55 28.99
CA HIS A 598 -11.99 -27.03 30.32
C HIS A 598 -13.10 -26.18 30.97
N LEU A 599 -13.05 -24.85 30.83
CA LEU A 599 -14.15 -23.98 31.27
C LEU A 599 -15.47 -24.33 30.59
N SER A 600 -15.45 -24.62 29.28
CA SER A 600 -16.67 -24.95 28.53
C SER A 600 -17.37 -26.23 29.00
N ILE A 601 -16.64 -27.11 29.69
CA ILE A 601 -17.15 -28.37 30.27
C ILE A 601 -17.16 -28.36 31.81
N ASN A 602 -17.07 -27.18 32.44
CA ASN A 602 -17.08 -26.97 33.90
C ASN A 602 -15.93 -27.66 34.67
N GLU A 603 -14.77 -27.85 34.03
CA GLU A 603 -13.57 -28.38 34.67
C GLU A 603 -12.65 -27.23 35.16
N ASN A 604 -13.19 -26.38 36.05
CA ASN A 604 -12.54 -25.14 36.51
C ASN A 604 -11.14 -25.35 37.10
N ASP A 605 -10.93 -26.43 37.86
CA ASP A 605 -9.62 -26.75 38.45
C ASP A 605 -8.54 -26.98 37.38
N LYS A 606 -8.90 -27.70 36.30
CA LYS A 606 -7.97 -27.93 35.18
C LYS A 606 -7.73 -26.65 34.39
N ALA A 607 -8.76 -25.82 34.22
CA ALA A 607 -8.59 -24.52 33.59
C ALA A 607 -7.61 -23.63 34.38
N LYS A 608 -7.74 -23.58 35.71
CA LYS A 608 -6.82 -22.85 36.60
C LYS A 608 -5.37 -23.35 36.47
N VAL A 609 -5.16 -24.66 36.47
CA VAL A 609 -3.83 -25.27 36.27
C VAL A 609 -3.20 -24.86 34.94
N ASN A 610 -3.98 -24.83 33.85
CA ASN A 610 -3.48 -24.38 32.56
C ASN A 610 -3.11 -22.88 32.56
N LEU A 611 -3.89 -22.03 33.22
CA LEU A 611 -3.55 -20.60 33.36
C LEU A 611 -2.29 -20.38 34.20
N GLU A 612 -2.10 -21.15 35.27
CA GLU A 612 -0.87 -21.11 36.07
C GLU A 612 0.35 -21.58 35.25
N ALA A 613 0.18 -22.61 34.42
CA ALA A 613 1.22 -23.09 33.51
C ALA A 613 1.65 -22.03 32.49
N ILE A 614 0.74 -21.14 32.04
CA ILE A 614 1.09 -20.01 31.17
C ILE A 614 2.08 -19.08 31.87
N ILE A 615 1.82 -18.72 33.14
CA ILE A 615 2.71 -17.82 33.89
C ILE A 615 4.10 -18.44 34.05
N GLN A 616 4.15 -19.74 34.37
CA GLN A 616 5.41 -20.47 34.50
C GLN A 616 6.17 -20.50 33.17
N GLU A 617 5.49 -20.81 32.08
CA GLU A 617 6.11 -20.95 30.77
C GLU A 617 6.58 -19.60 30.19
N VAL A 618 5.78 -18.54 30.29
CA VAL A 618 6.20 -17.19 29.89
C VAL A 618 7.42 -16.73 30.69
N THR A 619 7.44 -17.00 31.99
CA THR A 619 8.60 -16.69 32.85
C THR A 619 9.84 -17.45 32.38
N ARG A 620 9.72 -18.76 32.14
CA ARG A 620 10.81 -19.60 31.64
C ARG A 620 11.35 -19.09 30.31
N LEU A 621 10.47 -18.84 29.34
CA LEU A 621 10.85 -18.40 27.98
C LEU A 621 11.49 -17.01 27.96
N SER A 622 11.05 -16.10 28.84
CA SER A 622 11.64 -14.76 28.94
C SER A 622 13.10 -14.76 29.43
N GLN A 623 13.50 -15.83 30.14
CA GLN A 623 14.84 -16.02 30.70
C GLN A 623 15.77 -16.80 29.75
N SER A 624 15.27 -17.29 28.63
CA SER A 624 16.04 -18.05 27.63
C SER A 624 17.05 -17.16 26.88
N ASN A 625 17.88 -17.75 26.02
CA ASN A 625 18.80 -17.02 25.15
C ASN A 625 18.04 -16.23 24.06
N TRP A 626 18.37 -14.95 23.89
CA TRP A 626 17.73 -14.03 22.94
C TRP A 626 18.33 -14.05 21.53
N LEU A 627 19.35 -14.88 21.25
CA LEU A 627 19.95 -15.01 19.93
C LEU A 627 18.91 -15.26 18.82
N ASN A 628 17.94 -16.14 19.07
CA ASN A 628 16.86 -16.48 18.14
C ASN A 628 15.65 -15.52 18.21
N ILE A 629 15.78 -14.40 18.91
CA ILE A 629 14.75 -13.37 19.08
C ILE A 629 15.25 -12.08 18.42
N VAL A 630 16.42 -11.61 18.84
CA VAL A 630 16.94 -10.30 18.45
C VAL A 630 18.24 -10.40 17.66
N GLY A 631 18.79 -11.59 17.42
CA GLY A 631 20.09 -11.71 16.78
C GLY A 631 21.22 -11.27 17.71
N THR A 632 22.14 -10.45 17.20
CA THR A 632 23.28 -9.94 17.96
C THR A 632 23.13 -8.45 18.24
N SER A 633 23.86 -7.91 19.21
CA SER A 633 23.87 -6.46 19.49
C SER A 633 24.37 -5.62 18.31
N GLU A 634 25.19 -6.20 17.43
CA GLU A 634 25.78 -5.54 16.27
C GLU A 634 24.87 -5.60 15.04
N SER A 635 23.96 -6.58 14.98
CA SER A 635 22.99 -6.77 13.90
C SER A 635 21.67 -7.30 14.47
N PRO A 636 20.84 -6.43 15.07
CA PRO A 636 19.59 -6.84 15.67
C PRO A 636 18.52 -7.15 14.61
N PHE A 637 17.73 -8.20 14.84
CA PHE A 637 16.60 -8.53 13.99
C PHE A 637 15.35 -7.74 14.38
N PRO A 638 14.63 -7.14 13.41
CA PRO A 638 13.40 -6.40 13.72
C PRO A 638 12.20 -7.31 13.98
N PHE A 639 12.29 -8.60 13.65
CA PHE A 639 11.13 -9.50 13.58
C PHE A 639 10.88 -10.38 14.81
N GLY A 640 11.69 -10.36 15.87
CA GLY A 640 11.43 -11.22 17.04
C GLY A 640 10.93 -10.49 18.28
N MET A 641 11.15 -9.17 18.38
CA MET A 641 10.66 -8.36 19.49
C MET A 641 9.12 -8.27 19.54
N PRO A 642 8.40 -8.08 18.41
CA PRO A 642 6.94 -8.07 18.44
C PRO A 642 6.34 -9.38 18.98
N GLU A 643 6.91 -10.51 18.60
CA GLU A 643 6.51 -11.87 18.99
C GLU A 643 6.80 -12.14 20.47
N MET A 644 7.89 -11.57 21.00
CA MET A 644 8.18 -11.57 22.43
C MET A 644 7.18 -10.69 23.20
N SER A 645 6.81 -9.53 22.66
CA SER A 645 5.77 -8.68 23.27
C SER A 645 4.43 -9.42 23.34
N GLN A 646 4.05 -10.14 22.29
CA GLN A 646 2.85 -10.98 22.28
C GLN A 646 2.90 -12.09 23.34
N LEU A 647 4.06 -12.73 23.52
CA LEU A 647 4.24 -13.76 24.53
C LEU A 647 3.99 -13.21 25.95
N LEU A 648 4.54 -12.04 26.26
CA LEU A 648 4.35 -11.38 27.55
C LEU A 648 2.90 -10.93 27.76
N ASP A 649 2.25 -10.41 26.72
CA ASP A 649 0.84 -10.02 26.78
C ASP A 649 -0.07 -11.22 27.09
N LYS A 650 0.18 -12.41 26.49
CA LYS A 650 -0.53 -13.65 26.86
C LYS A 650 -0.32 -14.05 28.32
N GLY A 651 0.88 -13.83 28.85
CA GLY A 651 1.14 -13.97 30.29
C GLY A 651 0.28 -13.04 31.13
N ALA A 652 0.14 -11.77 30.72
CA ALA A 652 -0.72 -10.80 31.39
C ALA A 652 -2.20 -11.23 31.35
N LYS A 653 -2.70 -11.76 30.22
CA LYS A 653 -4.07 -12.32 30.09
C LYS A 653 -4.33 -13.39 31.13
N ALA A 654 -3.42 -14.36 31.24
CA ALA A 654 -3.54 -15.44 32.22
C ALA A 654 -3.54 -14.90 33.66
N ALA A 655 -2.68 -13.92 33.96
CA ALA A 655 -2.63 -13.29 35.29
C ALA A 655 -3.93 -12.56 35.64
N TYR A 656 -4.52 -11.82 34.69
CA TYR A 656 -5.80 -11.14 34.90
C TYR A 656 -6.95 -12.12 35.14
N MET A 657 -6.99 -13.22 34.39
CA MET A 657 -7.97 -14.29 34.60
C MET A 657 -7.79 -14.93 35.98
N LEU A 658 -6.56 -15.30 36.35
CA LEU A 658 -6.24 -15.92 37.65
C LEU A 658 -6.64 -15.02 38.82
N ASN A 659 -6.38 -13.72 38.75
CA ASN A 659 -6.73 -12.76 39.80
C ASN A 659 -8.25 -12.67 40.06
N ASN A 660 -9.07 -13.04 39.09
CA ASN A 660 -10.53 -13.01 39.20
C ASN A 660 -11.16 -14.42 39.28
N PHE A 661 -10.35 -15.48 39.16
CA PHE A 661 -10.82 -16.84 38.87
C PHE A 661 -11.71 -17.42 39.96
N ASP A 662 -11.46 -17.08 41.22
CA ASP A 662 -12.28 -17.53 42.35
C ASP A 662 -13.74 -17.00 42.28
N SER A 663 -14.00 -16.00 41.42
CA SER A 663 -15.35 -15.47 41.19
C SER A 663 -16.01 -15.99 39.91
N ILE A 664 -15.47 -17.01 39.25
CA ILE A 664 -15.98 -17.49 37.96
C ILE A 664 -17.45 -17.92 37.98
N ASP A 665 -17.92 -18.52 39.09
CA ASP A 665 -19.32 -18.93 39.23
C ASP A 665 -20.27 -17.73 39.40
N ALA A 666 -19.79 -16.63 39.99
CA ALA A 666 -20.57 -15.43 40.27
C ALA A 666 -20.46 -14.35 39.18
N ARG A 667 -19.33 -14.31 38.47
CA ARG A 667 -18.95 -13.29 37.47
C ARG A 667 -18.24 -13.92 36.26
N PRO A 668 -18.86 -14.89 35.56
CA PRO A 668 -18.24 -15.53 34.39
C PRO A 668 -17.89 -14.54 33.28
N GLU A 669 -18.66 -13.46 33.15
CA GLU A 669 -18.42 -12.37 32.18
C GLU A 669 -17.12 -11.61 32.44
N LEU A 670 -16.69 -11.52 33.70
CA LEU A 670 -15.43 -10.88 34.07
C LEU A 670 -14.25 -11.72 33.58
N ILE A 671 -14.30 -13.05 33.76
CA ILE A 671 -13.27 -13.97 33.24
C ILE A 671 -13.21 -13.92 31.72
N ALA A 672 -14.36 -13.92 31.05
CA ALA A 672 -14.42 -13.79 29.60
C ALA A 672 -13.84 -12.44 29.10
N THR A 673 -14.02 -11.36 29.87
CA THR A 673 -13.46 -10.04 29.57
C THR A 673 -11.94 -10.01 29.78
N GLU A 674 -11.45 -10.62 30.87
CA GLU A 674 -10.02 -10.69 31.16
C GLU A 674 -9.27 -11.58 30.18
N ALA A 675 -9.92 -12.63 29.66
CA ALA A 675 -9.37 -13.51 28.64
C ALA A 675 -9.01 -12.79 27.33
N LYS A 676 -9.57 -11.60 27.06
CA LYS A 676 -9.21 -10.80 25.89
C LYS A 676 -7.84 -10.13 26.03
N GLY A 677 -7.45 -9.72 27.25
CA GLY A 677 -6.24 -8.95 27.50
C GLY A 677 -6.42 -7.44 27.44
N TYR A 678 -5.43 -6.70 27.95
CA TYR A 678 -5.52 -5.24 28.07
C TYR A 678 -5.57 -4.55 26.71
N PHE A 679 -4.65 -4.89 25.81
CA PHE A 679 -4.54 -4.25 24.49
C PHE A 679 -5.72 -4.59 23.58
N GLU A 680 -6.10 -5.86 23.45
CA GLU A 680 -7.27 -6.23 22.65
C GLU A 680 -8.57 -5.61 23.18
N ARG A 681 -8.72 -5.40 24.50
CA ARG A 681 -9.87 -4.65 25.02
C ARG A 681 -9.90 -3.21 24.50
N ILE A 682 -8.74 -2.55 24.46
CA ILE A 682 -8.64 -1.18 23.93
C ILE A 682 -8.91 -1.17 22.42
N ILE A 683 -8.29 -2.10 21.68
CA ILE A 683 -8.46 -2.22 20.23
C ILE A 683 -9.91 -2.54 19.89
N SER A 684 -10.53 -3.55 20.49
CA SER A 684 -11.94 -3.88 20.24
C SER A 684 -12.89 -2.74 20.60
N ASN A 685 -12.59 -1.95 21.63
CA ASN A 685 -13.37 -0.75 21.93
C ASN A 685 -13.22 0.30 20.83
N HIS A 686 -12.01 0.53 20.32
CA HIS A 686 -11.79 1.43 19.19
C HIS A 686 -12.43 0.90 17.89
N GLU A 687 -12.33 -0.40 17.60
CA GLU A 687 -12.95 -1.04 16.44
C GLU A 687 -14.48 -0.93 16.49
N LEU A 688 -15.08 -1.09 17.67
CA LEU A 688 -16.51 -0.91 17.86
C LEU A 688 -16.92 0.53 17.57
N VAL A 689 -16.17 1.51 18.09
CA VAL A 689 -16.37 2.93 17.78
C VAL A 689 -16.21 3.21 16.28
N ILE A 690 -15.18 2.64 15.63
CA ILE A 690 -14.93 2.78 14.19
C ILE A 690 -16.08 2.14 13.39
N SER A 691 -16.57 0.96 13.79
CA SER A 691 -17.69 0.29 13.14
C SER A 691 -18.98 1.12 13.25
N GLU A 692 -19.29 1.64 14.44
CA GLU A 692 -20.44 2.52 14.66
C GLU A 692 -20.34 3.81 13.81
N GLN A 693 -19.14 4.37 13.69
CA GLN A 693 -18.87 5.52 12.82
C GLN A 693 -19.02 5.16 11.33
N ASN A 694 -18.52 4.00 10.90
CA ASN A 694 -18.64 3.52 9.52
C ASN A 694 -20.10 3.24 9.13
N ASP A 695 -20.89 2.66 10.03
CA ASP A 695 -22.31 2.44 9.79
C ASP A 695 -23.07 3.78 9.75
N SER A 696 -22.71 4.72 10.62
CA SER A 696 -23.22 6.10 10.55
C SER A 696 -22.87 6.77 9.21
N LEU A 697 -21.63 6.60 8.73
CA LEU A 697 -21.15 7.13 7.46
C LEU A 697 -21.85 6.49 6.26
N LYS A 698 -22.05 5.16 6.25
CA LYS A 698 -22.84 4.46 5.22
C LYS A 698 -24.27 4.96 5.16
N ASN A 699 -24.90 5.17 6.31
CA ASN A 699 -26.24 5.73 6.39
C ASN A 699 -26.28 7.16 5.81
N LEU A 700 -25.28 7.98 6.11
CA LEU A 700 -25.09 9.31 5.51
C LEU A 700 -24.90 9.25 4.00
N TYR A 701 -24.06 8.35 3.48
CA TYR A 701 -23.87 8.18 2.03
C TYR A 701 -25.15 7.72 1.33
N ALA A 702 -25.85 6.73 1.88
CA ALA A 702 -27.12 6.28 1.35
C ALA A 702 -28.16 7.41 1.30
N GLU A 703 -28.15 8.28 2.32
CA GLU A 703 -29.00 9.47 2.37
C GLU A 703 -28.59 10.53 1.33
N VAL A 704 -27.30 10.79 1.15
CA VAL A 704 -26.78 11.68 0.09
C VAL A 704 -27.13 11.14 -1.30
N GLU A 705 -26.98 9.85 -1.55
CA GLU A 705 -27.39 9.22 -2.81
C GLU A 705 -28.90 9.30 -3.05
N ARG A 706 -29.70 9.14 -2.00
CA ARG A 706 -31.15 9.34 -2.06
C ARG A 706 -31.47 10.79 -2.46
N LEU A 707 -30.85 11.77 -1.79
CA LEU A 707 -31.02 13.19 -2.09
C LEU A 707 -30.54 13.55 -3.51
N ASN A 708 -29.45 12.97 -3.98
CA ASN A 708 -28.93 13.18 -5.34
C ASN A 708 -29.87 12.59 -6.40
N ARG A 709 -30.43 11.39 -6.16
CA ARG A 709 -31.47 10.82 -7.04
C ARG A 709 -32.70 11.72 -7.10
N ASP A 710 -33.16 12.21 -5.95
CA ASP A 710 -34.29 13.14 -5.88
C ASP A 710 -33.97 14.44 -6.64
N ASN A 711 -32.79 15.03 -6.45
CA ASN A 711 -32.32 16.21 -7.18
C ASN A 711 -32.29 15.99 -8.70
N ASN A 712 -31.78 14.85 -9.19
CA ASN A 712 -31.75 14.54 -10.61
C ASN A 712 -33.15 14.42 -11.22
N VAL A 713 -34.11 13.85 -10.49
CA VAL A 713 -35.52 13.83 -10.89
C VAL A 713 -36.07 15.24 -10.99
N TYR A 714 -35.73 16.13 -10.04
CA TYR A 714 -36.17 17.53 -10.08
C TYR A 714 -35.53 18.33 -11.21
N ILE A 715 -34.24 18.17 -11.48
CA ILE A 715 -33.55 18.79 -12.62
C ILE A 715 -34.23 18.38 -13.93
N THR A 716 -34.53 17.09 -14.07
CA THR A 716 -35.23 16.56 -15.25
C THR A 716 -36.61 17.18 -15.40
N GLU A 717 -37.38 17.32 -14.31
CA GLU A 717 -38.70 17.95 -14.34
C GLU A 717 -38.63 19.46 -14.63
N ILE A 718 -37.64 20.18 -14.09
CA ILE A 718 -37.38 21.59 -14.41
C ILE A 718 -37.05 21.75 -15.89
N GLN A 719 -36.17 20.90 -16.44
CA GLN A 719 -35.85 20.90 -17.87
C GLN A 719 -37.10 20.61 -18.73
N ARG A 720 -37.94 19.66 -18.30
CA ARG A 720 -39.23 19.37 -18.96
C ARG A 720 -40.15 20.59 -18.93
N LEU A 721 -40.31 21.24 -17.78
CA LEU A 721 -41.14 22.43 -17.62
C LEU A 721 -40.62 23.63 -18.41
N ASN A 722 -39.30 23.83 -18.47
CA ASN A 722 -38.68 24.86 -19.30
C ASN A 722 -38.95 24.59 -20.79
N LYS A 723 -38.84 23.34 -21.25
CA LYS A 723 -39.17 22.95 -22.62
C LYS A 723 -40.65 23.15 -22.96
N VAL A 724 -41.55 22.94 -21.98
CA VAL A 724 -42.99 23.27 -22.10
C VAL A 724 -43.21 24.79 -22.14
N ASN A 725 -42.48 25.56 -21.33
CA ASN A 725 -42.56 27.03 -21.31
C ASN A 725 -42.06 27.67 -22.62
N ASP A 726 -41.00 27.11 -23.21
CA ASP A 726 -40.50 27.50 -24.53
C ASP A 726 -41.51 27.20 -25.64
N ASN A 727 -42.23 26.06 -25.56
CA ASN A 727 -43.34 25.75 -26.45
C ASN A 727 -44.58 26.64 -26.23
N LEU A 728 -44.79 27.14 -25.01
CA LEU A 728 -45.84 28.11 -24.66
C LEU A 728 -45.50 29.56 -25.04
N SER A 729 -44.36 29.82 -25.69
CA SER A 729 -44.02 31.12 -26.31
C SER A 729 -44.88 31.51 -27.51
N LYS A 730 -45.80 30.63 -27.94
CA LYS A 730 -46.70 30.84 -29.09
C LYS A 730 -48.18 31.01 -28.73
N ILE A 731 -48.54 31.12 -27.45
CA ILE A 731 -49.95 31.26 -27.01
C ILE A 731 -50.13 32.47 -26.07
N ASP A 732 -51.31 33.09 -26.18
CA ASP A 732 -51.75 34.32 -25.51
C ASP A 732 -51.38 34.45 -24.01
N SER A 733 -50.94 35.66 -23.66
CA SER A 733 -50.36 36.13 -22.40
C SER A 733 -51.15 35.79 -21.12
N ARG A 734 -52.47 35.63 -21.19
CA ARG A 734 -53.33 35.37 -20.02
C ARG A 734 -53.28 33.92 -19.52
N MET A 735 -52.95 32.94 -20.36
CA MET A 735 -52.82 31.53 -19.93
C MET A 735 -51.47 31.23 -19.27
N ARG A 736 -50.40 31.96 -19.65
CA ARG A 736 -49.04 31.80 -19.10
C ARG A 736 -48.97 31.99 -17.59
N GLN A 737 -49.61 33.03 -17.06
CA GLN A 737 -49.55 33.34 -15.63
C GLN A 737 -50.20 32.25 -14.76
N SER A 738 -51.30 31.63 -15.21
CA SER A 738 -52.02 30.60 -14.45
C SER A 738 -51.23 29.28 -14.31
N LEU A 739 -50.56 28.84 -15.38
CA LEU A 739 -49.81 27.58 -15.41
C LEU A 739 -48.47 27.67 -14.67
N VAL A 740 -47.73 28.77 -14.85
CA VAL A 740 -46.46 29.02 -14.14
C VAL A 740 -46.69 29.13 -12.64
N TYR A 741 -47.77 29.80 -12.20
CA TYR A 741 -48.12 29.89 -10.78
C TYR A 741 -48.47 28.52 -10.18
N ARG A 742 -49.12 27.62 -10.93
CA ARG A 742 -49.44 26.25 -10.46
C ARG A 742 -48.20 25.37 -10.36
N GLY A 743 -47.27 25.47 -11.31
CA GLY A 743 -45.98 24.77 -11.28
C GLY A 743 -45.10 25.20 -10.10
N LEU A 744 -44.93 26.51 -9.92
CA LEU A 744 -44.19 27.08 -8.78
C LEU A 744 -44.81 26.71 -7.43
N ARG A 745 -46.16 26.67 -7.32
CA ARG A 745 -46.84 26.25 -6.08
C ARG A 745 -46.64 24.76 -5.76
N TYR A 746 -46.50 23.92 -6.79
CA TYR A 746 -46.21 22.49 -6.63
C TYR A 746 -44.77 22.28 -6.13
N VAL A 747 -43.80 22.93 -6.78
CA VAL A 747 -42.39 22.89 -6.37
C VAL A 747 -42.20 23.45 -4.96
N TYR A 748 -42.82 24.60 -4.64
CA TYR A 748 -42.74 25.22 -3.32
C TYR A 748 -43.37 24.36 -2.20
N ARG A 749 -44.52 23.71 -2.45
CA ARG A 749 -45.14 22.81 -1.47
C ARG A 749 -44.29 21.56 -1.20
N ARG A 750 -43.58 21.05 -2.20
CA ARG A 750 -42.67 19.90 -2.06
C ARG A 750 -41.36 20.29 -1.37
N ALA A 751 -40.77 21.43 -1.72
CA ALA A 751 -39.58 21.95 -1.05
C ALA A 751 -39.81 22.19 0.45
N LYS A 752 -41.01 22.64 0.84
CA LYS A 752 -41.40 22.83 2.25
C LYS A 752 -41.54 21.52 3.06
N VAL A 753 -41.68 20.38 2.38
CA VAL A 753 -41.71 19.03 3.02
C VAL A 753 -40.29 18.49 3.23
N ILE A 754 -39.30 18.98 2.49
CA ILE A 754 -37.88 18.57 2.57
C ILE A 754 -37.10 19.43 3.59
N LEU A 755 -37.47 20.70 3.75
CA LEU A 755 -36.88 21.61 4.76
C LEU A 755 -37.36 21.35 6.20
N ARG A 756 -38.34 20.45 6.39
CA ARG A 756 -38.83 19.97 7.69
C ARG A 756 -38.30 18.57 7.91
#